data_AF-A0A956NL89-F1
#
_entry.id   AF-A0A956NL89-F1
#
_cell.length_a   1.000
_cell.length_b   1.000
_cell.length_c   1.000
_cell.angle_alpha   90.00
_cell.angle_beta   90.00
_cell.angle_gamma   90.00
#
_symmetry.space_group_name_H-M   'P 1'
#
loop_
_entity.id
_entity.type
_entity.pdbx_description
1 polymer ?
#
loop_
_entity_poly.entity_id
_entity_poly.type
_entity_poly.pdbx_seq_one_letter_code
_entity_poly.pdbx_strand_id
1 'polypeptide(L)'
;ILGVALLLPFFLSALAVVGLLSRGTVRTVYAADLAGSALGPWLLPLLLPLAGPAGVLLTVAGGHVLAASLLAPADGRPAQPAQPAQPHERLTPAASSAPSAAPSTAPRASHVGRHALPLVGVVFLVVALSGRLASWDLPNHAEKRGAEETERRTHAEFRRWDPVSKIEVVDLTERDPKTGEVLPGTGRKLISYDGGAQSSHIYAFDGDYETLRATLPDHVLDHFWQRGVLAAPWFFRDQGARIFVAGCAGGQEVTGGLLFGAKEILAVDLVPTVIELGTERYADYNGGIFLDPRVQYRQAEARTELARSSGDFDVIQIFSYHNSSRVAAGSLALKAFYLQTAETYQLCMESLSPNGILQIHQAFFPRVVATLAKAWSELGGTDLERHVLVYGRDEVEDHYTILFKRSPWTEEEVRDVDSFLLADFPSEDWNYVRIESPVDRAGSFLPDEIYDAPLSPSLRDRAAYRITPVTDDDPFSHWLRKGWGRIAPTRDGFATESEAVLLNQVIPNHVPLPRDIAHLVVLTVAGVFVSLIAFAVAAFAGRRTIAPGARADHASDLPAPAPRHGSAFARNAYFYLVGLAFIGVEWTLVQFAMRLVAEPIPAFGAALAVVLVGSALGSLASSRLSARVVFPALLLIGTLLFTFYPAVFPSLWDDPIGVRLVVFVLAALPLSFCLGFPFPSGLVLLGDTREVAAAWALNGAASVTGSVLVAWLFASIGMAATGGIALAAYGLAGVAFARMSRHAEADR
;
A
#
# COMPACT_ATOMS: atom_id res chain seq x y z
N ILE A 1 17.09 17.60 9.94
CA ILE A 1 18.12 17.88 8.91
C ILE A 1 18.01 16.90 7.74
N LEU A 2 18.13 15.59 7.96
CA LEU A 2 18.03 14.57 6.90
C LEU A 2 16.73 14.65 6.09
N GLY A 3 15.57 14.75 6.75
CA GLY A 3 14.29 14.88 6.04
C GLY A 3 14.19 16.11 5.13
N VAL A 4 14.71 17.27 5.58
CA VAL A 4 14.75 18.49 4.76
C VAL A 4 15.71 18.34 3.57
N ALA A 5 16.86 17.68 3.79
CA ALA A 5 17.81 17.37 2.72
C ALA A 5 17.20 16.43 1.65
N LEU A 6 16.37 15.47 2.05
CA LEU A 6 15.66 14.56 1.14
C LEU A 6 14.55 15.25 0.34
N LEU A 7 13.99 16.37 0.82
CA LEU A 7 12.97 17.15 0.10
C LEU A 7 13.55 18.08 -0.96
N LEU A 8 14.83 18.47 -0.81
CA LEU A 8 15.46 19.45 -1.68
C LEU A 8 15.48 19.04 -3.18
N PRO A 9 15.77 17.78 -3.55
CA PRO A 9 15.69 17.35 -4.95
C PRO A 9 14.29 17.49 -5.56
N PHE A 10 13.24 17.17 -4.81
CA PHE A 10 11.85 17.32 -5.26
C PHE A 10 11.49 18.78 -5.49
N PHE A 11 11.90 19.66 -4.57
CA PHE A 11 11.68 21.10 -4.71
C PHE A 11 12.41 21.67 -5.94
N LEU A 12 13.67 21.30 -6.15
CA LEU A 12 14.46 21.74 -7.30
C LEU A 12 13.91 21.18 -8.62
N SER A 13 13.47 19.93 -8.65
CA SER A 13 12.81 19.31 -9.80
C SER A 13 11.53 20.05 -10.17
N ALA A 14 10.67 20.34 -9.19
CA ALA A 14 9.44 21.10 -9.42
C ALA A 14 9.71 22.51 -10.00
N LEU A 15 10.74 23.21 -9.50
CA LEU A 15 11.17 24.49 -10.06
C LEU A 15 11.64 24.37 -11.51
N ALA A 16 12.41 23.32 -11.83
CA ALA A 16 12.88 23.06 -13.19
C ALA A 16 11.71 22.79 -14.14
N VAL A 17 10.77 21.93 -13.75
CA VAL A 17 9.57 21.61 -14.56
C VAL A 17 8.72 22.85 -14.80
N VAL A 18 8.43 23.65 -13.78
CA VAL A 18 7.69 24.92 -13.93
C VAL A 18 8.44 25.90 -14.85
N GLY A 19 9.77 25.97 -14.73
CA GLY A 19 10.63 26.74 -15.64
C GLY A 19 10.59 26.25 -17.09
N LEU A 20 10.42 24.96 -17.33
CA LEU A 20 10.29 24.39 -18.68
C LEU A 20 8.87 24.57 -19.24
N LEU A 21 7.83 24.39 -18.42
CA LEU A 21 6.43 24.59 -18.81
C LEU A 21 6.16 26.03 -19.26
N SER A 22 6.91 26.99 -18.73
CA SER A 22 6.83 28.40 -19.13
C SER A 22 7.59 28.75 -20.41
N ARG A 23 8.45 27.86 -20.91
CA ARG A 23 9.35 28.12 -22.05
C ARG A 23 9.14 27.19 -23.24
N GLY A 24 8.36 26.12 -23.10
CA GLY A 24 8.23 25.06 -24.11
C GLY A 24 6.79 24.63 -24.41
N THR A 25 6.64 23.53 -25.14
CA THR A 25 5.35 22.89 -25.41
C THR A 25 4.86 22.19 -24.14
N VAL A 26 3.95 22.84 -23.40
CA VAL A 26 3.34 22.36 -22.13
C VAL A 26 3.05 20.84 -22.16
N ARG A 27 2.45 20.37 -23.26
CA ARG A 27 2.11 18.96 -23.49
C ARG A 27 3.32 18.03 -23.50
N THR A 28 4.40 18.39 -24.18
CA THR A 28 5.60 17.55 -24.29
C THR A 28 6.37 17.51 -22.98
N VAL A 29 6.48 18.66 -22.29
CA VAL A 29 7.15 18.74 -20.98
C VAL A 29 6.40 17.90 -19.95
N TYR A 30 5.06 18.03 -19.87
CA TYR A 30 4.25 17.24 -18.96
C TYR A 30 4.30 15.74 -19.29
N ALA A 31 4.25 15.37 -20.57
CA ALA A 31 4.39 13.97 -20.97
C ALA A 31 5.76 13.38 -20.60
N ALA A 32 6.85 14.13 -20.76
CA ALA A 32 8.18 13.68 -20.40
C ALA A 32 8.35 13.50 -18.88
N ASP A 33 7.77 14.40 -18.07
CA ASP A 33 7.74 14.31 -16.61
C ASP A 33 7.02 13.04 -16.12
N LEU A 34 5.83 12.78 -16.65
CA LEU A 34 5.05 11.58 -16.35
C LEU A 34 5.76 10.30 -16.81
N ALA A 35 6.26 10.27 -18.04
CA ALA A 35 6.96 9.10 -18.59
C ALA A 35 8.26 8.79 -17.82
N GLY A 36 9.01 9.82 -17.43
CA GLY A 36 10.20 9.66 -16.59
C GLY A 36 9.86 9.13 -15.19
N SER A 37 8.79 9.66 -14.59
CA SER A 37 8.30 9.22 -13.28
C SER A 37 7.81 7.76 -13.30
N ALA A 38 7.28 7.28 -14.43
CA ALA A 38 6.81 5.90 -14.60
C ALA A 38 7.92 4.84 -14.47
N LEU A 39 9.19 5.21 -14.64
CA LEU A 39 10.32 4.26 -14.51
C LEU A 39 10.60 3.89 -13.05
N GLY A 40 10.34 4.79 -12.11
CA GLY A 40 10.64 4.61 -10.69
C GLY A 40 10.02 3.34 -10.09
N PRO A 41 8.70 3.14 -10.22
CA PRO A 41 8.01 1.96 -9.66
C PRO A 41 8.52 0.61 -10.18
N TRP A 42 9.06 0.55 -11.40
CA TRP A 42 9.66 -0.68 -11.97
C TRP A 42 11.11 -0.89 -11.55
N LEU A 43 11.87 0.20 -11.44
CA LEU A 43 13.29 0.13 -11.10
C LEU A 43 13.52 -0.13 -9.61
N LEU A 44 12.65 0.37 -8.73
CA LEU A 44 12.85 0.27 -7.28
C LEU A 44 12.93 -1.19 -6.78
N PRO A 45 12.01 -2.11 -7.14
CA PRO A 45 12.10 -3.51 -6.71
C PRO A 45 13.34 -4.25 -7.25
N LEU A 46 13.90 -3.80 -8.37
CA LEU A 46 15.11 -4.36 -8.97
C LEU A 46 16.38 -3.79 -8.32
N LEU A 47 16.41 -2.49 -8.05
CA LEU A 47 17.58 -1.80 -7.52
C LEU A 47 17.74 -2.01 -6.01
N LEU A 48 16.65 -2.15 -5.26
CA LEU A 48 16.70 -2.22 -3.80
C LEU A 48 17.48 -3.47 -3.31
N PRO A 49 17.25 -4.69 -3.83
CA PRO A 49 18.05 -5.86 -3.44
C PRO A 49 19.50 -5.79 -3.92
N LEU A 50 19.76 -5.14 -5.06
CA LEU A 50 21.09 -5.07 -5.67
C LEU A 50 22.00 -4.02 -5.00
N ALA A 51 21.45 -2.85 -4.70
CA ALA A 51 22.22 -1.67 -4.31
C ALA A 51 21.95 -1.22 -2.86
N GLY A 52 20.92 -1.77 -2.21
CA GLY A 52 20.40 -1.29 -0.93
C GLY A 52 19.83 0.14 -1.01
N PRO A 53 19.28 0.67 0.09
CA PRO A 53 18.65 1.99 0.11
C PRO A 53 19.62 3.13 -0.23
N ALA A 54 20.86 3.07 0.27
CA ALA A 54 21.90 4.07 -0.04
C ALA A 54 22.29 4.04 -1.52
N GLY A 55 22.45 2.85 -2.12
CA GLY A 55 22.75 2.70 -3.53
C GLY A 55 21.59 3.15 -4.42
N VAL A 56 20.33 2.91 -4.04
CA VAL A 56 19.15 3.46 -4.73
C VAL A 56 19.19 4.99 -4.74
N LEU A 57 19.43 5.64 -3.59
CA LEU A 57 19.54 7.10 -3.52
C LEU A 57 20.67 7.64 -4.39
N LEU A 58 21.82 6.96 -4.40
CA LEU A 58 22.96 7.33 -5.23
C LEU A 58 22.68 7.14 -6.72
N THR A 59 21.90 6.12 -7.09
CA THR A 59 21.43 5.89 -8.47
C THR A 59 20.54 7.03 -8.93
N VAL A 60 19.58 7.44 -8.10
CA VAL A 60 18.71 8.59 -8.36
C VAL A 60 19.54 9.87 -8.49
N ALA A 61 20.49 10.10 -7.58
CA ALA A 61 21.38 11.26 -7.64
C ALA A 61 22.24 11.28 -8.92
N GLY A 62 22.81 10.13 -9.30
CA GLY A 62 23.57 9.98 -10.54
C GLY A 62 22.73 10.29 -11.78
N GLY A 63 21.49 9.81 -11.83
CA GLY A 63 20.53 10.14 -12.88
C GLY A 63 20.25 11.65 -12.99
N HIS A 64 20.03 12.32 -11.86
CA HIS A 64 19.82 13.78 -11.84
C HIS A 64 21.05 14.56 -12.31
N VAL A 65 22.26 14.13 -11.91
CA VAL A 65 23.53 14.73 -12.35
C VAL A 65 23.71 14.57 -13.86
N LEU A 66 23.40 13.40 -14.41
CA LEU A 66 23.45 13.16 -15.84
C LEU A 66 22.43 14.02 -16.60
N ALA A 67 21.17 14.08 -16.12
CA ALA A 67 20.14 14.93 -16.71
C ALA A 67 20.55 16.42 -16.69
N ALA A 68 21.11 16.91 -15.57
CA ALA A 68 21.61 18.27 -15.47
C ALA A 68 22.76 18.55 -16.46
N SER A 69 23.64 17.57 -16.70
CA SER A 69 24.73 17.71 -17.67
C SER A 69 24.23 17.81 -19.12
N LEU A 70 23.14 17.11 -19.46
CA LEU A 70 22.51 17.18 -20.78
C LEU A 70 21.79 18.51 -21.02
N LEU A 71 21.28 19.15 -19.97
CA LEU A 71 20.58 20.43 -20.03
C LEU A 71 21.52 21.65 -19.95
N ALA A 72 22.80 21.46 -19.67
CA ALA A 72 23.77 22.55 -19.58
C ALA A 72 24.08 23.15 -20.97
N PRO A 73 23.98 24.48 -21.15
CA PRO A 73 24.20 25.12 -22.45
C PRO A 73 25.64 24.92 -22.96
N ALA A 74 25.76 24.59 -24.25
CA ALA A 74 27.04 24.21 -24.86
C ALA A 74 28.12 25.32 -24.85
N ASP A 75 27.73 26.59 -24.74
CA ASP A 75 28.65 27.72 -24.93
C ASP A 75 28.83 28.61 -23.68
N GLY A 76 28.35 28.18 -22.51
CA GLY A 76 28.46 28.97 -21.26
C GLY A 76 27.71 30.31 -21.28
N ARG A 77 26.95 30.60 -22.34
CA ARG A 77 26.04 31.74 -22.41
C ARG A 77 24.70 31.34 -21.80
N PRO A 78 24.11 32.17 -20.92
CA PRO A 78 22.73 31.95 -20.49
C PRO A 78 21.84 31.94 -21.73
N ALA A 79 20.95 30.95 -21.83
CA ALA A 79 19.97 30.90 -22.91
C ALA A 79 19.18 32.21 -22.92
N GLN A 80 19.35 33.00 -23.98
CA GLN A 80 18.57 34.21 -24.17
C GLN A 80 17.09 33.80 -24.28
N PRO A 81 16.16 34.44 -23.53
CA PRO A 81 14.75 34.17 -23.72
C PRO A 81 14.40 34.47 -25.18
N ALA A 82 13.73 33.52 -25.85
CA ALA A 82 13.27 33.71 -27.21
C ALA A 82 12.43 34.99 -27.28
N GLN A 83 12.91 35.99 -28.02
CA GLN A 83 12.13 37.18 -28.27
C GLN A 83 10.87 36.77 -29.04
N PRO A 84 9.67 37.27 -28.66
CA PRO A 84 8.48 37.07 -29.45
C PRO A 84 8.75 37.63 -30.86
N ALA A 85 8.42 36.85 -31.89
CA ALA A 85 8.57 37.25 -33.28
C ALA A 85 7.87 38.61 -33.49
N GLN A 86 8.66 39.65 -33.77
CA GLN A 86 8.07 40.93 -34.15
C GLN A 86 7.45 40.82 -35.54
N PRO A 87 6.31 41.49 -35.80
CA PRO A 87 5.73 41.55 -37.13
C PRO A 87 6.69 42.31 -38.05
N HIS A 88 6.88 41.81 -39.27
CA HIS A 88 7.69 42.42 -40.30
C HIS A 88 7.43 43.93 -40.47
N GLU A 89 8.41 44.76 -40.14
CA GLU A 89 8.50 46.14 -40.63
C GLU A 89 9.74 46.35 -41.51
N ARG A 90 9.55 47.25 -42.48
CA ARG A 90 10.29 47.37 -43.73
C ARG A 90 11.70 47.93 -43.54
N LEU A 91 12.59 47.46 -44.41
CA LEU A 91 13.94 47.96 -44.65
C LEU A 91 13.95 49.46 -45.01
N THR A 92 14.74 50.25 -44.29
CA THR A 92 15.47 51.41 -44.83
C THR A 92 16.89 51.46 -44.23
N PRO A 93 17.92 51.85 -45.01
CA PRO A 93 19.30 51.83 -44.55
C PRO A 93 19.74 53.21 -44.04
N ALA A 94 20.36 53.27 -42.86
CA ALA A 94 21.25 54.37 -42.50
C ALA A 94 22.30 53.90 -41.48
N ALA A 95 23.55 54.20 -41.78
CA ALA A 95 24.72 53.93 -40.98
C ALA A 95 24.90 54.96 -39.85
N SER A 96 25.35 54.53 -38.66
CA SER A 96 26.35 55.27 -37.87
C SER A 96 26.87 54.45 -36.67
N SER A 97 28.20 54.23 -36.68
CA SER A 97 29.13 54.25 -35.55
C SER A 97 28.68 53.74 -34.16
N ALA A 98 29.29 52.62 -33.76
CA ALA A 98 29.42 52.20 -32.37
C ALA A 98 30.27 53.18 -31.54
N PRO A 99 30.12 53.14 -30.20
CA PRO A 99 31.26 53.10 -29.31
C PRO A 99 31.32 51.77 -28.55
N SER A 100 32.52 51.17 -28.63
CA SER A 100 33.04 50.05 -27.84
C SER A 100 32.47 49.93 -26.42
N ALA A 101 31.64 48.92 -26.19
CA ALA A 101 31.31 48.44 -24.85
C ALA A 101 32.51 47.70 -24.24
N ALA A 102 32.91 48.10 -23.04
CA ALA A 102 33.95 47.45 -22.25
C ALA A 102 33.66 45.94 -22.04
N PRO A 103 34.69 45.07 -22.00
CA PRO A 103 34.48 43.65 -21.79
C PRO A 103 33.94 43.42 -20.38
N SER A 104 32.71 42.93 -20.27
CA SER A 104 32.18 42.42 -19.00
C SER A 104 32.94 41.14 -18.66
N THR A 105 33.73 41.20 -17.59
CA THR A 105 34.33 40.04 -16.95
C THR A 105 33.24 39.28 -16.18
N ALA A 106 32.35 38.58 -16.90
CA ALA A 106 31.62 37.48 -16.32
C ALA A 106 32.61 36.32 -16.12
N PRO A 107 32.65 35.66 -14.94
CA PRO A 107 33.55 34.54 -14.73
C PRO A 107 33.24 33.46 -15.76
N ARG A 108 34.24 33.09 -16.57
CA ARG A 108 34.19 31.89 -17.41
C ARG A 108 33.94 30.71 -16.48
N ALA A 109 32.71 30.19 -16.45
CA ALA A 109 32.46 28.87 -15.89
C ALA A 109 33.43 27.90 -16.60
N SER A 110 34.36 27.34 -15.83
CA SER A 110 35.48 26.59 -16.39
C SER A 110 34.97 25.38 -17.18
N HIS A 111 35.58 25.12 -18.34
CA HIS A 111 35.35 23.92 -19.15
C HIS A 111 35.47 22.60 -18.34
N VAL A 112 36.10 22.65 -17.16
CA VAL A 112 36.24 21.54 -16.20
C VAL A 112 34.89 21.03 -15.70
N GLY A 113 33.90 21.90 -15.47
CA GLY A 113 32.57 21.48 -14.99
C GLY A 113 31.82 20.59 -15.99
N ARG A 114 31.96 20.86 -17.29
CA ARG A 114 31.20 20.19 -18.35
C ARG A 114 31.56 18.72 -18.55
N HIS A 115 32.82 18.34 -18.30
CA HIS A 115 33.28 16.95 -18.37
C HIS A 115 33.26 16.26 -16.99
N ALA A 116 33.37 17.03 -15.90
CA ALA A 116 33.35 16.48 -14.55
C ALA A 116 31.95 16.04 -14.10
N LEU A 117 30.89 16.80 -14.41
CA LEU A 117 29.51 16.45 -14.02
C LEU A 117 29.04 15.08 -14.55
N PRO A 118 29.14 14.75 -15.87
CA PRO A 118 28.73 13.43 -16.34
C PRO A 118 29.60 12.32 -15.77
N LEU A 119 30.90 12.57 -15.56
CA LEU A 119 31.80 11.61 -14.89
C LEU A 119 31.36 11.35 -13.44
N VAL A 120 30.97 12.38 -12.69
CA VAL A 120 30.42 12.25 -11.33
C VAL A 120 29.13 11.43 -11.35
N GLY A 121 28.23 11.70 -12.30
CA GLY A 121 27.00 10.93 -12.47
C GLY A 121 27.25 9.45 -12.76
N VAL A 122 28.20 9.15 -13.67
CA VAL A 122 28.64 7.77 -13.96
C VAL A 122 29.28 7.13 -12.74
N VAL A 123 30.17 7.82 -12.02
CA VAL A 123 30.80 7.30 -10.80
C VAL A 123 29.74 6.97 -9.74
N PHE A 124 28.73 7.83 -9.57
CA PHE A 124 27.62 7.58 -8.65
C PHE A 124 26.87 6.29 -9.02
N LEU A 125 26.56 6.10 -10.31
CA LEU A 125 25.92 4.86 -10.80
C LEU A 125 26.81 3.64 -10.60
N VAL A 126 28.10 3.72 -10.92
CA VAL A 126 29.05 2.60 -10.75
C VAL A 126 29.19 2.22 -9.29
N VAL A 127 29.34 3.20 -8.39
CA VAL A 127 29.45 2.95 -6.95
C VAL A 127 28.15 2.36 -6.41
N ALA A 128 27.00 2.90 -6.82
CA ALA A 128 25.68 2.39 -6.42
C ALA A 128 25.49 0.93 -6.83
N LEU A 129 25.75 0.61 -8.10
CA LEU A 129 25.52 -0.70 -8.68
C LEU A 129 26.63 -1.72 -8.34
N SER A 130 27.73 -1.29 -7.73
CA SER A 130 28.79 -2.18 -7.26
C SER A 130 28.39 -3.03 -6.04
N GLY A 131 27.23 -2.77 -5.43
CA GLY A 131 26.77 -3.43 -4.21
C GLY A 131 27.55 -3.03 -2.94
N ARG A 132 28.63 -2.25 -3.05
CA ARG A 132 29.47 -1.84 -1.90
C ARG A 132 28.74 -0.98 -0.88
N LEU A 133 27.66 -0.32 -1.29
CA LEU A 133 26.81 0.49 -0.42
C LEU A 133 25.60 -0.28 0.11
N ALA A 134 25.41 -1.56 -0.26
CA ALA A 134 24.30 -2.35 0.26
C ALA A 134 24.41 -2.57 1.78
N SER A 135 25.61 -2.47 2.35
CA SER A 135 25.87 -2.50 3.79
C SER A 135 25.60 -1.17 4.52
N TRP A 136 25.43 -0.07 3.77
CA TRP A 136 25.11 1.24 4.34
C TRP A 136 23.60 1.35 4.51
N ASP A 137 23.17 0.96 5.70
CA ASP A 137 21.76 0.89 6.02
C ASP A 137 21.22 2.19 6.59
N LEU A 138 19.96 2.48 6.30
CA LEU A 138 19.24 3.55 6.99
C LEU A 138 18.71 2.99 8.32
N PRO A 139 18.69 3.79 9.40
CA PRO A 139 18.09 3.36 10.66
C PRO A 139 16.66 2.85 10.44
N ASN A 140 16.26 1.84 11.20
CA ASN A 140 14.89 1.35 11.16
C ASN A 140 13.93 2.52 11.44
N HIS A 141 12.96 2.73 10.54
CA HIS A 141 11.98 3.81 10.62
C HIS A 141 10.84 3.50 11.62
N ALA A 142 10.79 2.29 12.14
CA ALA A 142 9.88 1.84 13.17
C ALA A 142 10.66 1.06 14.23
N GLU A 143 10.32 1.28 15.50
CA GLU A 143 10.71 0.42 16.61
C GLU A 143 9.46 -0.26 17.15
N LYS A 144 9.24 -1.51 16.73
CA LYS A 144 8.11 -2.32 17.17
C LYS A 144 8.63 -3.69 17.61
N ARG A 145 7.97 -4.24 18.64
CA ARG A 145 8.31 -5.56 19.19
C ARG A 145 9.78 -5.67 19.63
N GLY A 146 10.36 -4.54 20.05
CA GLY A 146 11.74 -4.45 20.54
C GLY A 146 12.82 -4.74 19.49
N ALA A 147 12.53 -4.60 18.19
CA ALA A 147 13.44 -5.02 17.12
C ALA A 147 14.82 -4.34 17.19
N GLU A 148 14.87 -3.02 17.39
CA GLU A 148 16.10 -2.23 17.48
C GLU A 148 16.81 -2.46 18.82
N GLU A 149 16.08 -2.60 19.93
CA GLU A 149 16.69 -2.98 21.21
C GLU A 149 17.33 -4.38 21.14
N THR A 150 16.63 -5.34 20.54
CA THR A 150 17.13 -6.70 20.34
C THR A 150 18.35 -6.68 19.41
N GLU A 151 18.26 -5.98 18.28
CA GLU A 151 19.37 -5.81 17.34
C GLU A 151 20.61 -5.18 18.00
N ARG A 152 20.44 -4.14 18.83
CA ARG A 152 21.55 -3.52 19.56
C ARG A 152 22.20 -4.46 20.58
N ARG A 153 21.44 -5.38 21.16
CA ARG A 153 21.90 -6.29 22.21
C ARG A 153 22.60 -7.54 21.66
N THR A 154 22.14 -8.09 20.54
CA THR A 154 22.61 -9.39 20.01
C THR A 154 23.29 -9.31 18.65
N HIS A 155 23.16 -8.19 17.92
CA HIS A 155 23.47 -8.03 16.49
C HIS A 155 22.66 -8.98 15.58
N ALA A 156 22.21 -8.48 14.43
CA ALA A 156 21.50 -9.32 13.46
C ALA A 156 22.47 -10.34 12.82
N GLU A 157 22.12 -11.63 12.87
CA GLU A 157 22.86 -12.73 12.21
C GLU A 157 22.72 -12.69 10.68
N PHE A 158 21.61 -12.11 10.21
CA PHE A 158 21.29 -11.97 8.81
C PHE A 158 20.52 -10.67 8.57
N ARG A 159 20.80 -10.02 7.44
CA ARG A 159 20.09 -8.85 6.97
C ARG A 159 20.03 -8.85 5.45
N ARG A 160 18.85 -8.60 4.89
CA ARG A 160 18.68 -8.38 3.45
C ARG A 160 17.50 -7.46 3.16
N TRP A 161 17.69 -6.58 2.18
CA TRP A 161 16.58 -5.84 1.56
C TRP A 161 15.95 -6.72 0.49
N ASP A 162 14.89 -7.45 0.84
CA ASP A 162 14.05 -8.16 -0.12
C ASP A 162 13.18 -7.13 -0.87
N PRO A 163 12.74 -7.40 -2.13
CA PRO A 163 11.78 -6.52 -2.79
C PRO A 163 10.57 -6.19 -1.91
N VAL A 164 10.07 -7.17 -1.14
CA VAL A 164 8.87 -7.07 -0.30
C VAL A 164 9.08 -6.24 0.97
N SER A 165 10.11 -6.58 1.74
CA SER A 165 10.43 -5.98 3.04
C SER A 165 11.92 -6.12 3.37
N LYS A 166 12.43 -5.26 4.26
CA LYS A 166 13.71 -5.52 4.91
C LYS A 166 13.56 -6.69 5.86
N ILE A 167 14.35 -7.74 5.66
CA ILE A 167 14.38 -8.95 6.49
C ILE A 167 15.62 -8.94 7.36
N GLU A 168 15.41 -9.10 8.66
CA GLU A 168 16.47 -9.20 9.66
C GLU A 168 16.24 -10.44 10.51
N VAL A 169 17.29 -11.21 10.76
CA VAL A 169 17.22 -12.37 11.66
C VAL A 169 18.09 -12.13 12.87
N VAL A 170 17.51 -12.34 14.04
CA VAL A 170 18.17 -12.17 15.33
C VAL A 170 18.06 -13.47 16.11
N ASP A 171 19.19 -13.97 16.61
CA ASP A 171 19.18 -15.13 17.50
C ASP A 171 18.71 -14.72 18.89
N LEU A 172 17.63 -15.36 19.35
CA LEU A 172 17.10 -15.18 20.70
C LEU A 172 17.47 -16.36 21.62
N THR A 173 18.28 -17.30 21.13
CA THR A 173 18.76 -18.45 21.90
C THR A 173 19.59 -18.00 23.09
N GLU A 174 19.08 -18.23 24.30
CA GLU A 174 19.83 -18.02 25.53
C GLU A 174 20.57 -19.31 25.89
N ARG A 175 21.78 -19.17 26.43
CA ARG A 175 22.62 -20.30 26.83
C ARG A 175 23.01 -20.15 28.29
N ASP A 176 22.99 -21.26 29.02
CA ASP A 176 23.51 -21.29 30.40
C ASP A 176 24.99 -20.85 30.39
N PRO A 177 25.37 -19.81 31.15
CA PRO A 177 26.74 -19.28 31.11
C PRO A 177 27.81 -20.26 31.60
N LYS A 178 27.43 -21.31 32.33
CA LYS A 178 28.33 -22.32 32.92
C LYS A 178 28.41 -23.58 32.07
N THR A 179 27.30 -24.07 31.53
CA THR A 179 27.27 -25.32 30.73
C THR A 179 27.31 -25.06 29.22
N GLY A 180 26.89 -23.88 28.76
CA GLY A 180 26.76 -23.54 27.34
C GLY A 180 25.54 -24.16 26.65
N GLU A 181 24.73 -24.92 27.39
CA GLU A 181 23.50 -25.53 26.89
C GLU A 181 22.43 -24.47 26.64
N VAL A 182 21.56 -24.71 25.65
CA VAL A 182 20.43 -23.83 25.33
C VAL A 182 19.43 -23.90 26.48
N LEU A 183 18.99 -22.75 26.97
CA LEU A 183 17.94 -22.69 27.97
C LEU A 183 16.60 -23.12 27.33
N PRO A 184 15.80 -23.97 27.99
CA PRO A 184 14.47 -24.37 27.50
C PRO A 184 13.61 -23.15 27.12
N GLY A 185 12.82 -23.26 26.05
CA GLY A 185 11.97 -22.16 25.54
C GLY A 185 12.69 -21.00 24.85
N THR A 186 14.02 -20.99 24.82
CA THR A 186 14.78 -19.86 24.24
C THR A 186 15.32 -20.14 22.84
N GLY A 187 15.39 -21.41 22.43
CA GLY A 187 15.92 -21.84 21.13
C GLY A 187 15.07 -21.39 19.94
N ARG A 188 15.14 -20.10 19.60
CA ARG A 188 14.43 -19.52 18.47
C ARG A 188 15.18 -18.37 17.83
N LYS A 189 14.94 -18.16 16.55
CA LYS A 189 15.44 -17.02 15.76
C LYS A 189 14.28 -16.14 15.32
N LEU A 190 14.32 -14.87 15.69
CA LEU A 190 13.34 -13.87 15.29
C LEU A 190 13.59 -13.44 13.85
N ILE A 191 12.60 -13.61 12.98
CA ILE A 191 12.53 -12.97 11.67
C ILE A 191 11.75 -11.66 11.84
N SER A 192 12.42 -10.53 11.64
CA SER A 192 11.85 -9.19 11.69
C SER A 192 11.66 -8.64 10.27
N TYR A 193 10.47 -8.07 10.03
CA TYR A 193 10.12 -7.41 8.77
C TYR A 193 10.03 -5.89 9.02
N ASP A 194 10.81 -5.11 8.28
CA ASP A 194 10.76 -3.63 8.29
C ASP A 194 10.87 -3.00 9.70
N GLY A 195 11.82 -3.47 10.51
CA GLY A 195 12.03 -2.97 11.89
C GLY A 195 10.94 -3.43 12.86
N GLY A 196 10.53 -4.69 12.76
CA GLY A 196 9.52 -5.29 13.64
C GLY A 196 8.09 -4.85 13.34
N ALA A 197 7.83 -4.26 12.16
CA ALA A 197 6.48 -3.99 11.69
C ALA A 197 5.64 -5.28 11.68
N GLN A 198 6.30 -6.40 11.40
CA GLN A 198 5.84 -7.77 11.58
C GLN A 198 7.02 -8.64 12.03
N SER A 199 6.72 -9.79 12.63
CA SER A 199 7.70 -10.75 13.08
C SER A 199 7.20 -12.18 12.94
N SER A 200 8.12 -13.13 12.80
CA SER A 200 7.89 -14.57 12.92
C SER A 200 9.11 -15.21 13.60
N HIS A 201 9.04 -16.50 13.92
CA HIS A 201 10.12 -17.22 14.60
C HIS A 201 10.43 -18.53 13.89
N ILE A 202 11.72 -18.79 13.69
CA ILE A 202 12.23 -20.13 13.37
C ILE A 202 12.58 -20.77 14.70
N TYR A 203 11.96 -21.89 15.03
CA TYR A 203 12.25 -22.63 16.25
C TYR A 203 13.34 -23.66 16.03
N ALA A 204 14.19 -23.85 17.03
CA ALA A 204 15.15 -24.95 17.04
C ALA A 204 14.37 -26.26 17.08
N PHE A 205 14.71 -27.18 16.19
CA PHE A 205 14.07 -28.49 16.16
C PHE A 205 15.04 -29.54 15.62
N ASP A 206 15.03 -30.73 16.21
CA ASP A 206 15.95 -31.83 15.88
C ASP A 206 15.35 -32.85 14.90
N GLY A 207 14.08 -32.70 14.52
CA GLY A 207 13.38 -33.60 13.62
C GLY A 207 12.66 -34.76 14.34
N ASP A 208 12.74 -34.88 15.66
CA ASP A 208 12.10 -35.96 16.42
C ASP A 208 10.64 -35.61 16.78
N TYR A 209 9.74 -35.89 15.84
CA TYR A 209 8.31 -35.69 16.04
C TYR A 209 7.70 -36.60 17.11
N GLU A 210 8.26 -37.79 17.35
CA GLU A 210 7.72 -38.71 18.35
C GLU A 210 7.94 -38.15 19.75
N THR A 211 9.18 -37.71 20.04
CA THR A 211 9.53 -37.05 21.30
C THR A 211 8.75 -35.75 21.46
N LEU A 212 8.73 -34.89 20.43
CA LEU A 212 7.97 -33.63 20.48
C LEU A 212 6.48 -33.86 20.79
N ARG A 213 5.85 -34.88 20.18
CA ARG A 213 4.45 -35.19 20.45
C ARG A 213 4.23 -35.71 21.87
N ALA A 214 5.14 -36.52 22.38
CA ALA A 214 5.05 -37.11 23.72
C ALA A 214 5.24 -36.08 24.84
N THR A 215 6.05 -35.04 24.60
CA THR A 215 6.39 -34.01 25.59
C THR A 215 5.71 -32.66 25.32
N LEU A 216 4.80 -32.61 24.33
CA LEU A 216 4.16 -31.38 23.87
C LEU A 216 3.56 -30.50 24.99
N PRO A 217 2.87 -31.03 26.02
CA PRO A 217 2.33 -30.20 27.10
C PRO A 217 3.40 -29.39 27.86
N ASP A 218 4.61 -29.94 27.98
CA ASP A 218 5.72 -29.35 28.73
C ASP A 218 6.63 -28.48 27.85
N HIS A 219 6.46 -28.50 26.52
CA HIS A 219 7.39 -27.88 25.57
C HIS A 219 6.72 -27.17 24.39
N VAL A 220 5.43 -26.81 24.46
CA VAL A 220 4.74 -26.24 23.29
C VAL A 220 5.35 -24.90 22.86
N LEU A 221 5.76 -24.06 23.81
CA LEU A 221 6.37 -22.76 23.52
C LEU A 221 7.82 -22.85 23.01
N ASP A 222 8.44 -24.04 23.09
CA ASP A 222 9.77 -24.31 22.56
C ASP A 222 9.74 -24.48 21.03
N HIS A 223 8.56 -24.78 20.46
CA HIS A 223 8.39 -25.10 19.04
C HIS A 223 7.27 -24.32 18.34
N PHE A 224 6.38 -23.69 19.09
CA PHE A 224 5.21 -22.97 18.58
C PHE A 224 5.03 -21.64 19.30
N TRP A 225 4.37 -20.68 18.67
CA TRP A 225 3.99 -19.42 19.35
C TRP A 225 2.95 -19.67 20.45
N GLN A 226 2.01 -20.58 20.17
CA GLN A 226 1.03 -21.08 21.12
C GLN A 226 0.39 -22.36 20.58
N ARG A 227 -0.24 -23.17 21.45
CA ARG A 227 -0.86 -24.45 21.03
C ARG A 227 -2.02 -24.29 20.05
N GLY A 228 -2.64 -23.11 19.95
CA GLY A 228 -3.74 -22.83 19.02
C GLY A 228 -3.41 -23.14 17.56
N VAL A 229 -2.15 -22.99 17.12
CA VAL A 229 -1.70 -23.35 15.75
C VAL A 229 -1.91 -24.83 15.41
N LEU A 230 -1.99 -25.68 16.45
CA LEU A 230 -2.12 -27.13 16.33
C LEU A 230 -3.58 -27.61 16.30
N ALA A 231 -4.56 -26.73 16.45
CA ALA A 231 -5.97 -27.11 16.61
C ALA A 231 -6.52 -27.94 15.43
N ALA A 232 -6.41 -27.46 14.19
CA ALA A 232 -6.89 -28.21 13.03
C ALA A 232 -6.00 -29.43 12.71
N PRO A 233 -4.65 -29.35 12.77
CA PRO A 233 -3.80 -30.54 12.68
C PRO A 233 -4.15 -31.64 13.71
N TRP A 234 -4.44 -31.28 14.96
CA TRP A 234 -4.87 -32.20 16.01
C TRP A 234 -6.16 -32.93 15.64
N PHE A 235 -7.14 -32.22 15.09
CA PHE A 235 -8.42 -32.82 14.67
C PHE A 235 -8.22 -33.94 13.64
N PHE A 236 -7.26 -33.77 12.72
CA PHE A 236 -6.94 -34.76 11.69
C PHE A 236 -5.74 -35.64 12.02
N ARG A 237 -5.29 -35.68 13.29
CA ARG A 237 -4.11 -36.43 13.69
C ARG A 237 -4.14 -37.88 13.20
N ASP A 238 -3.06 -38.29 12.56
CA ASP A 238 -2.83 -39.62 12.01
C ASP A 238 -3.82 -40.07 10.92
N GLN A 239 -4.63 -39.15 10.37
CA GLN A 239 -5.58 -39.42 9.28
C GLN A 239 -4.99 -39.12 7.89
N GLY A 240 -3.75 -38.62 7.82
CA GLY A 240 -3.13 -38.23 6.56
C GLY A 240 -3.80 -37.00 5.93
N ALA A 241 -3.91 -35.91 6.68
CA ALA A 241 -4.50 -34.67 6.20
C ALA A 241 -3.68 -34.04 5.05
N ARG A 242 -4.39 -33.44 4.09
CA ARG A 242 -3.80 -32.50 3.13
C ARG A 242 -3.98 -31.08 3.63
N ILE A 243 -2.87 -30.36 3.85
CA ILE A 243 -2.86 -29.06 4.51
C ILE A 243 -2.40 -27.97 3.54
N PHE A 244 -3.12 -26.85 3.51
CA PHE A 244 -2.67 -25.60 2.89
C PHE A 244 -2.32 -24.58 3.97
N VAL A 245 -1.15 -23.97 3.91
CA VAL A 245 -0.69 -22.95 4.86
C VAL A 245 -0.49 -21.63 4.15
N ALA A 246 -1.37 -20.65 4.43
CA ALA A 246 -1.28 -19.29 3.92
C ALA A 246 -0.36 -18.42 4.78
N GLY A 247 0.86 -18.16 4.32
CA GLY A 247 1.87 -17.38 5.05
C GLY A 247 2.57 -18.23 6.09
N CYS A 248 3.58 -18.97 5.65
CA CYS A 248 4.26 -19.95 6.50
C CYS A 248 5.41 -19.36 7.33
N ALA A 249 6.06 -18.30 6.85
CA ALA A 249 7.18 -17.62 7.49
C ALA A 249 8.19 -18.59 8.14
N GLY A 250 8.22 -18.64 9.48
CA GLY A 250 9.15 -19.47 10.26
C GLY A 250 8.79 -20.96 10.39
N GLY A 251 7.62 -21.39 9.92
CA GLY A 251 7.31 -22.81 9.70
C GLY A 251 6.50 -23.53 10.78
N GLN A 252 6.01 -22.85 11.81
CA GLN A 252 5.29 -23.51 12.91
C GLN A 252 4.04 -24.28 12.46
N GLU A 253 3.33 -23.80 11.44
CA GLU A 253 2.17 -24.47 10.82
C GLU A 253 2.60 -25.76 10.12
N VAL A 254 3.75 -25.74 9.43
CA VAL A 254 4.34 -26.92 8.78
C VAL A 254 4.77 -27.94 9.83
N THR A 255 5.46 -27.49 10.88
CA THR A 255 5.85 -28.36 12.01
C THR A 255 4.63 -29.02 12.63
N GLY A 256 3.55 -28.27 12.86
CA GLY A 256 2.29 -28.80 13.40
C GLY A 256 1.63 -29.83 12.49
N GLY A 257 1.60 -29.59 11.19
CA GLY A 257 1.09 -30.57 10.21
C GLY A 257 1.90 -31.87 10.20
N LEU A 258 3.23 -31.78 10.19
CA LEU A 258 4.11 -32.95 10.18
C LEU A 258 4.02 -33.74 11.50
N LEU A 259 3.95 -33.04 12.63
CA LEU A 259 3.78 -33.60 13.98
C LEU A 259 2.55 -34.50 14.09
N PHE A 260 1.45 -34.14 13.42
CA PHE A 260 0.19 -34.88 13.42
C PHE A 260 -0.03 -35.74 12.16
N GLY A 261 1.03 -36.02 11.41
CA GLY A 261 1.01 -37.03 10.35
C GLY A 261 0.31 -36.58 9.06
N ALA A 262 0.38 -35.29 8.70
CA ALA A 262 -0.06 -34.81 7.39
C ALA A 262 0.60 -35.61 6.26
N LYS A 263 -0.16 -35.92 5.21
CA LYS A 263 0.35 -36.63 4.01
C LYS A 263 0.99 -35.68 3.01
N GLU A 264 0.50 -34.44 2.97
CA GLU A 264 0.93 -33.40 2.05
C GLU A 264 0.67 -32.04 2.70
N ILE A 265 1.66 -31.15 2.66
CA ILE A 265 1.54 -29.76 3.10
C ILE A 265 1.97 -28.86 1.96
N LEU A 266 1.06 -28.05 1.44
CA LEU A 266 1.36 -26.95 0.53
C LEU A 266 1.51 -25.67 1.36
N ALA A 267 2.76 -25.27 1.60
CA ALA A 267 3.09 -24.05 2.32
C ALA A 267 3.43 -22.94 1.33
N VAL A 268 2.89 -21.75 1.55
CA VAL A 268 3.13 -20.60 0.68
C VAL A 268 3.62 -19.39 1.48
N ASP A 269 4.61 -18.69 0.94
CA ASP A 269 5.07 -17.40 1.46
C ASP A 269 5.35 -16.42 0.31
N LEU A 270 5.16 -15.14 0.58
CA LEU A 270 5.36 -14.07 -0.39
C LEU A 270 6.83 -13.64 -0.49
N VAL A 271 7.61 -13.83 0.58
CA VAL A 271 8.96 -13.28 0.72
C VAL A 271 10.02 -14.34 0.34
N PRO A 272 10.67 -14.24 -0.85
CA PRO A 272 11.65 -15.22 -1.30
C PRO A 272 12.79 -15.42 -0.31
N THR A 273 13.25 -14.33 0.31
CA THR A 273 14.32 -14.39 1.32
C THR A 273 13.93 -15.30 2.49
N VAL A 274 12.67 -15.30 2.94
CA VAL A 274 12.24 -16.13 4.08
C VAL A 274 12.20 -17.61 3.71
N ILE A 275 11.85 -17.92 2.46
CA ILE A 275 11.90 -19.28 1.91
C ILE A 275 13.35 -19.79 1.89
N GLU A 276 14.29 -19.00 1.37
CA GLU A 276 15.73 -19.32 1.38
C GLU A 276 16.24 -19.53 2.80
N LEU A 277 15.82 -18.69 3.75
CA LEU A 277 16.21 -18.83 5.15
C LEU A 277 15.75 -20.17 5.74
N GLY A 278 14.51 -20.60 5.46
CA GLY A 278 13.97 -21.85 5.98
C GLY A 278 14.49 -23.11 5.28
N THR A 279 14.79 -23.04 3.99
CA THR A 279 15.19 -24.19 3.15
C THR A 279 16.69 -24.35 2.98
N GLU A 280 17.47 -23.30 3.23
CA GLU A 280 18.93 -23.31 3.13
C GLU A 280 19.56 -22.91 4.46
N ARG A 281 19.67 -21.61 4.76
CA ARG A 281 20.53 -21.09 5.85
C ARG A 281 20.21 -21.68 7.23
N TYR A 282 18.93 -21.90 7.53
CA TYR A 282 18.45 -22.42 8.81
C TYR A 282 17.75 -23.77 8.68
N ALA A 283 17.94 -24.50 7.58
CA ALA A 283 17.34 -25.81 7.37
C ALA A 283 17.78 -26.82 8.45
N ASP A 284 19.07 -26.86 8.80
CA ASP A 284 19.54 -27.74 9.88
C ASP A 284 19.02 -27.31 11.25
N TYR A 285 18.81 -26.00 11.46
CA TYR A 285 18.34 -25.45 12.73
C TYR A 285 16.87 -25.76 12.98
N ASN A 286 16.04 -25.77 11.94
CA ASN A 286 14.61 -26.09 12.03
C ASN A 286 14.32 -27.59 11.86
N GLY A 287 15.32 -28.46 11.88
CA GLY A 287 15.14 -29.91 11.74
C GLY A 287 14.74 -30.35 10.32
N GLY A 288 14.95 -29.50 9.31
CA GLY A 288 14.65 -29.81 7.91
C GLY A 288 13.16 -29.85 7.58
N ILE A 289 12.29 -29.19 8.36
CA ILE A 289 10.82 -29.25 8.16
C ILE A 289 10.38 -28.87 6.74
N PHE A 290 11.06 -27.91 6.11
CA PHE A 290 10.74 -27.47 4.74
C PHE A 290 11.34 -28.37 3.66
N LEU A 291 12.26 -29.26 4.04
CA LEU A 291 12.91 -30.24 3.15
C LEU A 291 12.24 -31.62 3.24
N ASP A 292 11.30 -31.82 4.15
CA ASP A 292 10.50 -33.04 4.24
C ASP A 292 9.77 -33.28 2.91
N PRO A 293 9.81 -34.50 2.33
CA PRO A 293 9.21 -34.80 1.04
C PRO A 293 7.69 -34.59 0.98
N ARG A 294 7.01 -34.49 2.13
CA ARG A 294 5.58 -34.18 2.23
C ARG A 294 5.30 -32.69 2.10
N VAL A 295 6.32 -31.84 2.17
CA VAL A 295 6.18 -30.37 2.17
C VAL A 295 6.56 -29.80 0.81
N GLN A 296 5.66 -29.00 0.26
CA GLN A 296 5.91 -28.17 -0.91
C GLN A 296 5.91 -26.72 -0.45
N TYR A 297 7.09 -26.12 -0.30
CA TYR A 297 7.22 -24.72 0.07
C TYR A 297 7.39 -23.85 -1.17
N ARG A 298 6.38 -23.03 -1.50
CA ARG A 298 6.34 -22.23 -2.73
C ARG A 298 6.36 -20.74 -2.45
N GLN A 299 7.10 -20.02 -3.29
CA GLN A 299 6.97 -18.57 -3.37
C GLN A 299 5.71 -18.21 -4.16
N ALA A 300 4.67 -17.76 -3.47
CA ALA A 300 3.42 -17.37 -4.09
C ALA A 300 2.59 -16.47 -3.17
N GLU A 301 1.65 -15.71 -3.76
CA GLU A 301 0.57 -15.11 -3.00
C GLU A 301 -0.50 -16.17 -2.70
N ALA A 302 -0.93 -16.25 -1.44
CA ALA A 302 -1.68 -17.39 -0.94
C ALA A 302 -3.07 -17.54 -1.55
N ARG A 303 -3.79 -16.43 -1.79
CA ARG A 303 -5.11 -16.49 -2.43
C ARG A 303 -5.01 -17.00 -3.87
N THR A 304 -4.02 -16.51 -4.62
CA THR A 304 -3.72 -16.98 -5.97
C THR A 304 -3.36 -18.46 -5.98
N GLU A 305 -2.44 -18.89 -5.12
CA GLU A 305 -2.00 -20.29 -5.12
C GLU A 305 -3.12 -21.24 -4.72
N LEU A 306 -3.98 -20.84 -3.78
CA LEU A 306 -5.16 -21.62 -3.40
C LEU A 306 -6.13 -21.75 -4.59
N ALA A 307 -6.42 -20.66 -5.31
CA ALA A 307 -7.27 -20.69 -6.50
C ALA A 307 -6.73 -21.58 -7.64
N ARG A 308 -5.40 -21.74 -7.72
CA ARG A 308 -4.72 -22.59 -8.72
C ARG A 308 -4.58 -24.04 -8.30
N SER A 309 -4.72 -24.32 -7.01
CA SER A 309 -4.53 -25.64 -6.47
C SER A 309 -5.75 -26.51 -6.75
N SER A 310 -5.55 -27.81 -6.97
CA SER A 310 -6.65 -28.76 -6.84
C SER A 310 -7.10 -28.72 -5.38
N GLY A 311 -8.36 -28.34 -5.12
CA GLY A 311 -8.98 -28.25 -3.78
C GLY A 311 -8.98 -29.58 -3.03
N ASP A 312 -9.96 -29.83 -2.14
CA ASP A 312 -9.96 -30.99 -1.23
C ASP A 312 -8.84 -30.93 -0.16
N PHE A 313 -8.59 -29.74 0.38
CA PHE A 313 -7.75 -29.59 1.57
C PHE A 313 -8.55 -29.97 2.81
N ASP A 314 -7.96 -30.80 3.67
CA ASP A 314 -8.55 -31.15 4.97
C ASP A 314 -8.34 -30.02 5.96
N VAL A 315 -7.22 -29.29 5.84
CA VAL A 315 -6.93 -28.10 6.64
C VAL A 315 -6.46 -26.96 5.74
N ILE A 316 -7.05 -25.78 5.92
CA ILE A 316 -6.53 -24.52 5.39
C ILE A 316 -6.20 -23.64 6.60
N GLN A 317 -4.94 -23.25 6.77
CA GLN A 317 -4.51 -22.39 7.87
C GLN A 317 -4.19 -20.98 7.36
N ILE A 318 -4.85 -20.01 7.95
CA ILE A 318 -4.59 -18.57 7.81
C ILE A 318 -4.13 -18.09 9.19
N PHE A 319 -2.87 -18.39 9.52
CA PHE A 319 -2.32 -18.22 10.87
C PHE A 319 -1.30 -17.07 10.94
N SER A 320 -0.13 -17.23 10.30
CA SER A 320 0.94 -16.21 10.27
C SER A 320 0.93 -15.37 8.98
N TYR A 321 -0.16 -14.64 8.72
CA TYR A 321 -0.34 -13.92 7.45
C TYR A 321 -0.47 -12.40 7.67
N HIS A 322 0.59 -11.65 7.38
CA HIS A 322 0.45 -10.22 7.19
C HIS A 322 1.35 -9.74 6.04
N ASN A 323 0.82 -8.85 5.21
CA ASN A 323 1.57 -8.22 4.12
C ASN A 323 2.47 -7.09 4.68
N SER A 324 3.69 -7.37 5.11
CA SER A 324 4.57 -6.36 5.72
C SER A 324 4.93 -5.18 4.80
N SER A 325 4.69 -5.30 3.48
CA SER A 325 5.19 -4.32 2.50
C SER A 325 4.60 -2.92 2.70
N ARG A 326 5.39 -2.04 3.32
CA ARG A 326 5.05 -0.61 3.44
C ARG A 326 5.13 0.13 2.12
N VAL A 327 5.91 -0.37 1.17
CA VAL A 327 6.01 0.18 -0.19
C VAL A 327 4.65 0.09 -0.88
N ALA A 328 3.98 -1.07 -0.78
CA ALA A 328 2.66 -1.27 -1.38
C ALA A 328 1.52 -0.61 -0.62
N ALA A 329 1.65 -0.40 0.70
CA ALA A 329 0.70 0.42 1.47
C ALA A 329 0.69 1.90 1.02
N GLY A 330 1.79 2.36 0.40
CA GLY A 330 2.03 3.76 0.08
C GLY A 330 1.88 4.67 1.29
N SER A 331 1.88 5.97 1.08
CA SER A 331 1.71 6.94 2.17
C SER A 331 0.32 6.90 2.83
N LEU A 332 -0.61 6.06 2.32
CA LEU A 332 -1.89 5.84 2.97
C LEU A 332 -1.68 5.04 4.24
N ALA A 333 -2.14 5.60 5.35
CA ALA A 333 -2.02 4.96 6.64
C ALA A 333 -3.02 3.81 6.87
N LEU A 334 -3.75 3.41 5.83
CA LEU A 334 -4.67 2.28 5.80
C LEU A 334 -4.12 1.19 4.88
N LYS A 335 -4.06 -0.03 5.39
CA LYS A 335 -3.57 -1.21 4.69
C LYS A 335 -4.74 -2.14 4.37
N ALA A 336 -4.79 -2.62 3.13
CA ALA A 336 -5.74 -3.63 2.69
C ALA A 336 -5.27 -5.05 3.08
N PHE A 337 -6.20 -5.89 3.53
CA PHE A 337 -5.99 -7.27 3.96
C PHE A 337 -6.91 -8.22 3.18
N TYR A 338 -6.55 -8.50 1.94
CA TYR A 338 -7.37 -9.34 1.04
C TYR A 338 -7.55 -10.79 1.54
N LEU A 339 -6.62 -11.33 2.33
CA LEU A 339 -6.77 -12.66 2.93
C LEU A 339 -7.86 -12.74 4.02
N GLN A 340 -8.42 -11.59 4.44
CA GLN A 340 -9.46 -11.50 5.47
C GLN A 340 -10.83 -11.17 4.89
N THR A 341 -10.99 -11.16 3.58
CA THR A 341 -12.24 -10.80 2.91
C THR A 341 -13.17 -11.99 2.82
N ALA A 342 -14.48 -11.73 2.75
CA ALA A 342 -15.49 -12.76 2.54
C ALA A 342 -15.20 -13.59 1.28
N GLU A 343 -14.69 -12.95 0.22
CA GLU A 343 -14.32 -13.61 -1.03
C GLU A 343 -13.11 -14.56 -0.88
N THR A 344 -12.15 -14.25 -0.01
CA THR A 344 -11.09 -15.22 0.30
C THR A 344 -11.62 -16.37 1.15
N TYR A 345 -12.49 -16.09 2.13
CA TYR A 345 -13.10 -17.15 2.94
C TYR A 345 -13.99 -18.07 2.11
N GLN A 346 -14.70 -17.56 1.09
CA GLN A 346 -15.39 -18.38 0.09
C GLN A 346 -14.44 -19.30 -0.64
N LEU A 347 -13.35 -18.77 -1.18
CA LEU A 347 -12.35 -19.56 -1.87
C LEU A 347 -11.80 -20.67 -0.96
N CYS A 348 -11.53 -20.36 0.31
CA CYS A 348 -11.13 -21.36 1.29
C CYS A 348 -12.21 -22.43 1.49
N MET A 349 -13.46 -22.02 1.75
CA MET A 349 -14.59 -22.94 1.97
C MET A 349 -14.83 -23.85 0.77
N GLU A 350 -14.75 -23.34 -0.46
CA GLU A 350 -14.87 -24.11 -1.70
C GLU A 350 -13.73 -25.12 -1.85
N SER A 351 -12.52 -24.72 -1.46
CA SER A 351 -11.30 -25.54 -1.55
C SER A 351 -11.17 -26.60 -0.44
N LEU A 352 -12.00 -26.55 0.60
CA LEU A 352 -12.00 -27.55 1.67
C LEU A 352 -12.65 -28.86 1.22
N SER A 353 -12.13 -29.98 1.72
CA SER A 353 -12.81 -31.27 1.67
C SER A 353 -14.16 -31.20 2.44
N PRO A 354 -15.11 -32.14 2.23
CA PRO A 354 -16.42 -32.08 2.88
C PRO A 354 -16.39 -31.99 4.42
N ASN A 355 -15.35 -32.53 5.04
CA ASN A 355 -15.12 -32.49 6.50
C ASN A 355 -14.01 -31.50 6.90
N GLY A 356 -13.48 -30.74 5.94
CA GLY A 356 -12.30 -29.89 6.11
C GLY A 356 -12.53 -28.70 7.04
N ILE A 357 -11.43 -28.21 7.62
CA ILE A 357 -11.39 -27.08 8.56
C ILE A 357 -10.58 -25.93 7.99
N LEU A 358 -11.19 -24.75 7.95
CA LEU A 358 -10.51 -23.46 7.81
C LEU A 358 -10.18 -22.95 9.22
N GLN A 359 -8.89 -22.89 9.53
CA GLN A 359 -8.38 -22.32 10.77
C GLN A 359 -7.86 -20.91 10.52
N ILE A 360 -8.45 -19.94 11.22
CA ILE A 360 -8.07 -18.53 11.17
C ILE A 360 -7.55 -18.12 12.53
N HIS A 361 -6.41 -17.44 12.56
CA HIS A 361 -5.85 -16.86 13.76
C HIS A 361 -5.86 -15.34 13.66
N GLN A 362 -6.81 -14.69 14.33
CA GLN A 362 -7.05 -13.26 14.13
C GLN A 362 -7.66 -12.59 15.36
N ALA A 363 -7.23 -11.35 15.62
CA ALA A 363 -7.87 -10.45 16.58
C ALA A 363 -9.31 -10.12 16.17
N PHE A 364 -10.13 -9.61 17.11
CA PHE A 364 -11.46 -9.08 16.80
C PHE A 364 -12.37 -10.12 16.14
N PHE A 365 -12.45 -11.31 16.75
CA PHE A 365 -13.22 -12.45 16.22
C PHE A 365 -14.68 -12.14 15.83
N PRO A 366 -15.42 -11.18 16.44
CA PRO A 366 -16.79 -10.88 16.02
C PRO A 366 -16.87 -10.35 14.58
N ARG A 367 -15.86 -9.59 14.13
CA ARG A 367 -15.77 -9.15 12.72
C ARG A 367 -15.43 -10.32 11.79
N VAL A 368 -14.59 -11.25 12.25
CA VAL A 368 -14.23 -12.46 11.51
C VAL A 368 -15.47 -13.35 11.32
N VAL A 369 -16.25 -13.57 12.38
CA VAL A 369 -17.51 -14.34 12.34
C VAL A 369 -18.52 -13.69 11.39
N ALA A 370 -18.71 -12.36 11.46
CA ALA A 370 -19.59 -11.65 10.52
C ALA A 370 -19.10 -11.77 9.07
N THR A 371 -17.79 -11.84 8.85
CA THR A 371 -17.19 -12.04 7.52
C THR A 371 -17.39 -13.47 7.03
N LEU A 372 -17.25 -14.47 7.90
CA LEU A 372 -17.60 -15.87 7.63
C LEU A 372 -19.09 -16.02 7.30
N ALA A 373 -19.99 -15.31 8.00
CA ALA A 373 -21.44 -15.31 7.75
C ALA A 373 -21.77 -14.84 6.33
N LYS A 374 -21.15 -13.74 5.92
CA LYS A 374 -21.27 -13.25 4.54
C LYS A 374 -20.75 -14.28 3.53
N ALA A 375 -19.54 -14.81 3.76
CA ALA A 375 -18.92 -15.79 2.87
C ALA A 375 -19.79 -17.05 2.69
N TRP A 376 -20.24 -17.62 3.80
CA TRP A 376 -21.06 -18.83 3.85
C TRP A 376 -22.43 -18.65 3.19
N SER A 377 -23.09 -17.53 3.46
CA SER A 377 -24.40 -17.20 2.87
C SER A 377 -24.33 -17.06 1.35
N GLU A 378 -23.26 -16.45 0.81
CA GLU A 378 -23.05 -16.30 -0.63
C GLU A 378 -22.75 -17.63 -1.34
N LEU A 379 -22.25 -18.65 -0.62
CA LEU A 379 -22.17 -20.04 -1.09
C LEU A 379 -23.50 -20.80 -0.98
N GLY A 380 -24.56 -20.15 -0.48
CA GLY A 380 -25.87 -20.77 -0.22
C GLY A 380 -25.91 -21.62 1.07
N GLY A 381 -24.91 -21.49 1.94
CA GLY A 381 -24.87 -22.13 3.24
C GLY A 381 -25.86 -21.51 4.23
N THR A 382 -26.34 -22.34 5.16
CA THR A 382 -27.23 -21.94 6.27
C THR A 382 -26.62 -22.35 7.62
N ASP A 383 -27.20 -21.89 8.71
CA ASP A 383 -26.89 -22.32 10.09
C ASP A 383 -25.39 -22.21 10.45
N LEU A 384 -24.73 -21.09 10.09
CA LEU A 384 -23.27 -20.89 10.29
C LEU A 384 -22.85 -21.17 11.74
N GLU A 385 -23.72 -20.88 12.71
CA GLU A 385 -23.45 -21.10 14.12
C GLU A 385 -23.07 -22.56 14.44
N ARG A 386 -23.51 -23.52 13.62
CA ARG A 386 -23.17 -24.95 13.75
C ARG A 386 -21.81 -25.31 13.17
N HIS A 387 -21.18 -24.40 12.43
CA HIS A 387 -19.94 -24.60 11.70
C HIS A 387 -18.74 -23.90 12.34
N VAL A 388 -18.99 -22.97 13.28
CA VAL A 388 -17.95 -22.11 13.87
C VAL A 388 -17.70 -22.48 15.32
N LEU A 389 -16.42 -22.65 15.64
CA LEU A 389 -15.90 -22.90 16.98
C LEU A 389 -14.77 -21.90 17.23
N VAL A 390 -14.81 -21.19 18.38
CA VAL A 390 -13.82 -20.15 18.70
C VAL A 390 -13.24 -20.39 20.08
N TYR A 391 -11.92 -20.40 20.15
CA TYR A 391 -11.17 -20.40 21.39
C TYR A 391 -10.37 -19.11 21.54
N GLY A 392 -10.28 -18.62 22.78
CA GLY A 392 -9.35 -17.58 23.19
C GLY A 392 -8.61 -17.99 24.45
N ARG A 393 -7.87 -17.09 25.06
CA ARG A 393 -7.21 -17.28 26.35
C ARG A 393 -7.95 -16.61 27.51
N ASP A 394 -7.66 -17.07 28.73
CA ASP A 394 -8.12 -16.48 29.99
C ASP A 394 -7.44 -15.15 30.34
N GLU A 395 -6.36 -14.80 29.62
CA GLU A 395 -5.69 -13.50 29.68
C GLU A 395 -5.98 -12.62 28.44
N VAL A 396 -5.39 -11.42 28.43
CA VAL A 396 -5.46 -10.52 27.26
C VAL A 396 -4.73 -11.17 26.08
N GLU A 397 -5.51 -11.57 25.08
CA GLU A 397 -5.01 -12.20 23.87
C GLU A 397 -5.11 -11.26 22.67
N ASP A 398 -4.11 -11.29 21.80
CA ASP A 398 -4.12 -10.51 20.57
C ASP A 398 -4.75 -11.24 19.38
N HIS A 399 -4.98 -12.57 19.42
CA HIS A 399 -5.55 -13.35 18.32
C HIS A 399 -6.32 -14.59 18.79
N TYR A 400 -7.54 -14.79 18.29
CA TYR A 400 -8.34 -15.97 18.61
C TYR A 400 -8.03 -17.14 17.67
N THR A 401 -8.18 -18.37 18.14
CA THR A 401 -8.21 -19.57 17.29
C THR A 401 -9.65 -19.81 16.83
N ILE A 402 -9.93 -19.49 15.57
CA ILE A 402 -11.26 -19.55 14.95
C ILE A 402 -11.27 -20.71 13.96
N LEU A 403 -12.18 -21.65 14.15
CA LEU A 403 -12.31 -22.85 13.34
C LEU A 403 -13.67 -22.84 12.63
N PHE A 404 -13.65 -22.76 11.31
CA PHE A 404 -14.81 -23.05 10.47
C PHE A 404 -14.67 -24.47 9.92
N LYS A 405 -15.68 -25.31 10.11
CA LYS A 405 -15.74 -26.67 9.54
C LYS A 405 -16.82 -26.73 8.47
N ARG A 406 -16.52 -27.33 7.31
CA ARG A 406 -17.48 -27.37 6.17
C ARG A 406 -18.75 -28.15 6.49
N SER A 407 -18.65 -29.22 7.27
CA SER A 407 -19.79 -29.92 7.88
C SER A 407 -20.09 -29.36 9.28
N PRO A 408 -21.34 -29.41 9.76
CA PRO A 408 -21.67 -29.08 11.14
C PRO A 408 -20.80 -29.85 12.15
N TRP A 409 -20.41 -29.19 13.23
CA TRP A 409 -19.70 -29.81 14.34
C TRP A 409 -20.63 -30.73 15.13
N THR A 410 -20.13 -31.89 15.52
CA THR A 410 -20.79 -32.78 16.48
C THR A 410 -20.27 -32.56 17.90
N GLU A 411 -21.04 -32.97 18.91
CA GLU A 411 -20.60 -32.90 20.31
C GLU A 411 -19.34 -33.72 20.59
N GLU A 412 -19.16 -34.85 19.91
CA GLU A 412 -17.98 -35.70 20.05
C GLU A 412 -16.73 -35.01 19.50
N GLU A 413 -16.84 -34.38 18.33
CA GLU A 413 -15.76 -33.61 17.72
C GLU A 413 -15.38 -32.39 18.55
N VAL A 414 -16.36 -31.64 19.06
CA VAL A 414 -16.07 -30.50 19.96
C VAL A 414 -15.37 -30.98 21.23
N ARG A 415 -15.80 -32.12 21.81
CA ARG A 415 -15.15 -32.71 22.99
C ARG A 415 -13.72 -33.15 22.69
N ASP A 416 -13.45 -33.66 21.48
CA ASP A 416 -12.10 -34.05 21.05
C ASP A 416 -11.16 -32.85 20.92
N VAL A 417 -11.63 -31.75 20.32
CA VAL A 417 -10.86 -30.50 20.25
C VAL A 417 -10.67 -29.89 21.65
N ASP A 418 -11.72 -29.89 22.48
CA ASP A 418 -11.65 -29.44 23.88
C ASP A 418 -10.62 -30.25 24.69
N SER A 419 -10.50 -31.56 24.44
CA SER A 419 -9.55 -32.43 25.15
C SER A 419 -8.09 -32.04 24.93
N PHE A 420 -7.80 -31.29 23.87
CA PHE A 420 -6.48 -30.75 23.56
C PHE A 420 -6.38 -29.28 23.94
N LEU A 421 -7.28 -28.45 23.41
CA LEU A 421 -7.18 -27.01 23.61
C LEU A 421 -7.47 -26.60 25.03
N LEU A 422 -8.35 -27.27 25.79
CA LEU A 422 -8.65 -26.92 27.18
C LEU A 422 -7.83 -27.73 28.19
N ALA A 423 -6.86 -28.54 27.73
CA ALA A 423 -5.97 -29.29 28.62
C ALA A 423 -4.98 -28.36 29.35
N ASP A 424 -4.44 -28.86 30.44
CA ASP A 424 -3.37 -28.19 31.19
C ASP A 424 -2.03 -28.40 30.44
N PHE A 425 -1.42 -27.31 29.98
CA PHE A 425 -0.08 -27.33 29.39
C PHE A 425 0.82 -26.49 30.29
N PRO A 426 1.66 -27.11 31.13
CA PRO A 426 2.52 -26.40 32.07
C PRO A 426 3.50 -25.41 31.42
N SER A 427 3.77 -25.57 30.13
CA SER A 427 4.63 -24.66 29.36
C SER A 427 3.96 -23.35 28.94
N GLU A 428 2.64 -23.23 29.03
CA GLU A 428 1.91 -22.00 28.77
C GLU A 428 1.49 -21.35 30.10
N ASP A 429 1.78 -20.06 30.27
CA ASP A 429 1.38 -19.29 31.46
C ASP A 429 -0.12 -18.92 31.45
N TRP A 430 -0.88 -19.42 30.47
CA TRP A 430 -2.28 -19.10 30.21
C TRP A 430 -3.08 -20.36 29.90
N ASN A 431 -4.40 -20.29 30.08
CA ASN A 431 -5.32 -21.34 29.68
C ASN A 431 -6.19 -20.89 28.53
N TYR A 432 -6.53 -21.83 27.65
CA TYR A 432 -7.56 -21.58 26.65
C TYR A 432 -8.94 -21.70 27.27
N VAL A 433 -9.86 -20.90 26.73
CA VAL A 433 -11.28 -20.91 27.03
C VAL A 433 -12.07 -20.96 25.73
N ARG A 434 -13.18 -21.69 25.77
CA ARG A 434 -14.12 -21.72 24.64
C ARG A 434 -15.00 -20.47 24.66
N ILE A 435 -14.96 -19.69 23.58
CA ILE A 435 -15.67 -18.41 23.43
C ILE A 435 -16.99 -18.58 22.68
N GLU A 436 -16.95 -19.30 21.55
CA GLU A 436 -18.12 -19.65 20.76
C GLU A 436 -18.18 -21.16 20.60
N SER A 437 -19.39 -21.72 20.72
CA SER A 437 -19.61 -23.16 20.60
C SER A 437 -20.79 -23.46 19.67
N PRO A 438 -20.62 -24.39 18.71
CA PRO A 438 -21.69 -24.84 17.84
C PRO A 438 -22.69 -25.77 18.53
N VAL A 439 -22.31 -26.35 19.68
CA VAL A 439 -23.13 -27.30 20.46
C VAL A 439 -23.62 -26.73 21.79
N ASP A 440 -23.09 -25.59 22.22
CA ASP A 440 -23.51 -24.86 23.43
C ASP A 440 -23.75 -23.38 23.10
N ARG A 441 -24.97 -23.09 22.60
CA ARG A 441 -25.38 -21.74 22.23
C ARG A 441 -25.54 -20.81 23.44
N ALA A 442 -25.94 -21.34 24.60
CA ALA A 442 -26.13 -20.53 25.80
C ALA A 442 -24.78 -20.02 26.38
N GLY A 443 -23.73 -20.81 26.24
CA GLY A 443 -22.36 -20.45 26.63
C GLY A 443 -21.64 -19.49 25.67
N SER A 444 -22.13 -19.35 24.43
CA SER A 444 -21.48 -18.55 23.38
C SER A 444 -21.53 -17.04 23.66
N PHE A 445 -20.43 -16.32 23.44
CA PHE A 445 -20.32 -14.90 23.80
C PHE A 445 -21.19 -14.01 22.90
N LEU A 446 -21.21 -14.27 21.59
CA LEU A 446 -21.93 -13.49 20.59
C LEU A 446 -23.42 -13.86 20.48
N PRO A 447 -24.28 -12.91 20.09
CA PRO A 447 -25.70 -13.18 19.84
C PRO A 447 -25.89 -13.93 18.52
N ASP A 448 -26.99 -14.70 18.40
CA ASP A 448 -27.33 -15.47 17.19
C ASP A 448 -27.30 -14.63 15.91
N GLU A 449 -27.76 -13.37 15.99
CA GLU A 449 -27.82 -12.42 14.87
C GLU A 449 -26.46 -12.13 14.18
N ILE A 450 -25.32 -12.43 14.83
CA ILE A 450 -23.99 -12.22 14.22
C ILE A 450 -23.70 -13.23 13.10
N TYR A 451 -24.35 -14.41 13.16
CA TYR A 451 -24.15 -15.53 12.25
C TYR A 451 -25.00 -15.37 10.97
N ASP A 452 -25.92 -14.41 10.95
CA ASP A 452 -26.77 -14.09 9.82
C ASP A 452 -26.11 -13.13 8.83
N ALA A 453 -26.45 -13.27 7.54
CA ALA A 453 -26.10 -12.32 6.49
C ALA A 453 -27.36 -11.87 5.70
N PRO A 454 -27.53 -10.56 5.41
CA PRO A 454 -26.64 -9.46 5.76
C PRO A 454 -26.72 -9.07 7.25
N LEU A 455 -25.60 -8.61 7.79
CA LEU A 455 -25.50 -8.13 9.16
C LEU A 455 -26.51 -7.01 9.47
N SER A 456 -27.32 -7.20 10.52
CA SER A 456 -28.41 -6.28 10.83
C SER A 456 -27.91 -4.87 11.20
N PRO A 457 -28.60 -3.78 10.79
CA PRO A 457 -28.25 -2.42 11.21
C PRO A 457 -28.24 -2.24 12.74
N SER A 458 -29.19 -2.86 13.45
CA SER A 458 -29.28 -2.80 14.92
C SER A 458 -28.05 -3.39 15.59
N LEU A 459 -27.58 -4.56 15.13
CA LEU A 459 -26.38 -5.19 15.67
C LEU A 459 -25.13 -4.37 15.35
N ARG A 460 -25.05 -3.84 14.12
CA ARG A 460 -23.98 -2.93 13.70
C ARG A 460 -23.90 -1.71 14.60
N ASP A 461 -25.01 -1.07 14.95
CA ASP A 461 -25.00 0.14 15.76
C ASP A 461 -24.67 -0.13 17.22
N ARG A 462 -25.17 -1.25 17.78
CA ARG A 462 -24.93 -1.69 19.17
C ARG A 462 -23.46 -2.05 19.45
N ALA A 463 -22.75 -2.60 18.47
CA ALA A 463 -21.36 -3.03 18.64
C ALA A 463 -20.44 -1.88 19.10
N ALA A 464 -19.54 -2.12 20.05
CA ALA A 464 -18.63 -1.11 20.57
C ALA A 464 -17.60 -0.61 19.53
N TYR A 465 -17.34 -1.43 18.50
CA TYR A 465 -16.46 -1.13 17.36
C TYR A 465 -17.08 -1.66 16.06
N ARG A 466 -16.45 -1.42 14.91
CA ARG A 466 -16.94 -1.87 13.60
C ARG A 466 -16.76 -3.38 13.47
N ILE A 467 -17.88 -4.08 13.36
CA ILE A 467 -17.97 -5.52 13.13
C ILE A 467 -18.47 -5.86 11.71
N THR A 468 -18.54 -4.87 10.81
CA THR A 468 -19.02 -5.07 9.44
C THR A 468 -18.15 -6.06 8.69
N PRO A 469 -18.74 -6.99 7.91
CA PRO A 469 -17.99 -7.95 7.10
C PRO A 469 -16.93 -7.26 6.24
N VAL A 470 -15.75 -7.85 6.17
CA VAL A 470 -14.65 -7.38 5.31
C VAL A 470 -14.87 -7.94 3.90
N THR A 471 -14.68 -7.12 2.86
CA THR A 471 -14.91 -7.53 1.46
C THR A 471 -13.75 -7.07 0.59
N ASP A 472 -13.66 -7.59 -0.63
CA ASP A 472 -12.69 -7.10 -1.60
C ASP A 472 -12.89 -5.61 -1.97
N ASP A 473 -14.07 -5.02 -1.76
CA ASP A 473 -14.32 -3.57 -1.96
C ASP A 473 -14.03 -2.73 -0.70
N ASP A 474 -14.00 -3.37 0.48
CA ASP A 474 -13.62 -2.79 1.78
C ASP A 474 -12.66 -3.75 2.53
N PRO A 475 -11.40 -3.87 2.07
CA PRO A 475 -10.44 -4.83 2.64
C PRO A 475 -9.74 -4.30 3.91
N PHE A 476 -10.31 -3.32 4.60
CA PHE A 476 -9.69 -2.65 5.75
C PHE A 476 -10.13 -3.29 7.08
N SER A 477 -9.72 -4.54 7.31
CA SER A 477 -10.10 -5.34 8.48
C SER A 477 -9.74 -4.71 9.84
N HIS A 478 -8.67 -3.90 9.88
CA HIS A 478 -8.22 -3.20 11.09
C HIS A 478 -8.83 -1.79 11.26
N TRP A 479 -9.76 -1.38 10.39
CA TRP A 479 -10.52 -0.12 10.55
C TRP A 479 -11.68 -0.26 11.56
N LEU A 480 -11.34 -0.46 12.83
CA LEU A 480 -12.29 -0.94 13.84
C LEU A 480 -12.96 0.19 14.65
N ARG A 481 -12.23 1.26 14.99
CA ARG A 481 -12.74 2.28 15.93
C ARG A 481 -13.82 3.17 15.32
N LYS A 482 -15.00 3.20 15.95
CA LYS A 482 -16.10 4.13 15.59
C LYS A 482 -15.93 5.54 16.17
N GLY A 483 -15.24 5.66 17.31
CA GLY A 483 -15.11 6.90 18.06
C GLY A 483 -13.76 7.07 18.74
N TRP A 484 -13.60 8.20 19.42
CA TRP A 484 -12.34 8.69 19.98
C TRP A 484 -12.07 8.21 21.40
N GLY A 485 -13.12 7.78 22.11
CA GLY A 485 -13.05 7.37 23.50
C GLY A 485 -12.39 6.00 23.69
N ARG A 486 -12.03 5.73 24.96
CA ARG A 486 -11.69 4.36 25.38
C ARG A 486 -12.92 3.47 25.28
N ILE A 487 -12.71 2.23 24.88
CA ILE A 487 -13.75 1.20 24.81
C ILE A 487 -13.67 0.37 26.09
N ALA A 488 -14.81 0.16 26.75
CA ALA A 488 -14.89 -0.76 27.89
C ALA A 488 -15.27 -2.17 27.39
N PRO A 489 -14.82 -3.23 28.07
CA PRO A 489 -15.31 -4.59 27.82
C PRO A 489 -16.82 -4.64 28.05
N THR A 490 -17.57 -5.22 27.11
CA THR A 490 -19.01 -5.39 27.20
C THR A 490 -19.49 -6.52 26.29
N ARG A 491 -20.31 -7.43 26.84
CA ARG A 491 -20.97 -8.48 26.05
C ARG A 491 -21.98 -7.90 25.08
N ASP A 492 -22.77 -6.91 25.51
CA ASP A 492 -23.79 -6.25 24.67
C ASP A 492 -23.19 -5.51 23.46
N GLY A 493 -21.96 -5.03 23.60
CA GLY A 493 -21.20 -4.37 22.54
C GLY A 493 -20.16 -5.28 21.85
N PHE A 494 -20.18 -6.59 22.12
CA PHE A 494 -19.31 -7.59 21.50
C PHE A 494 -17.81 -7.30 21.64
N ALA A 495 -17.41 -6.72 22.78
CA ALA A 495 -16.03 -6.43 23.10
C ALA A 495 -15.63 -7.20 24.36
N THR A 496 -14.72 -8.17 24.23
CA THR A 496 -14.12 -8.81 25.40
C THR A 496 -13.08 -7.89 26.04
N GLU A 497 -12.45 -8.34 27.12
CA GLU A 497 -11.31 -7.64 27.71
C GLU A 497 -10.17 -7.45 26.72
N SER A 498 -9.86 -8.49 25.93
CA SER A 498 -8.84 -8.48 24.89
C SER A 498 -9.08 -7.40 23.85
N GLU A 499 -10.27 -7.33 23.23
CA GLU A 499 -10.55 -6.27 22.23
C GLU A 499 -10.48 -4.87 22.84
N ALA A 500 -10.99 -4.70 24.06
CA ALA A 500 -10.96 -3.40 24.73
C ALA A 500 -9.52 -2.95 24.99
N VAL A 501 -8.65 -3.84 25.48
CA VAL A 501 -7.24 -3.54 25.71
C VAL A 501 -6.52 -3.23 24.40
N LEU A 502 -6.60 -4.09 23.38
CA LEU A 502 -5.95 -3.89 22.08
C LEU A 502 -6.37 -2.58 21.42
N LEU A 503 -7.67 -2.27 21.42
CA LEU A 503 -8.14 -1.00 20.87
C LEU A 503 -7.59 0.14 21.71
N ASN A 504 -7.58 0.07 23.04
CA ASN A 504 -7.14 1.17 23.90
C ASN A 504 -5.62 1.39 23.92
N GLN A 505 -4.80 0.39 23.58
CA GLN A 505 -3.34 0.50 23.50
C GLN A 505 -2.86 1.57 22.50
N VAL A 506 -3.67 1.93 21.50
CA VAL A 506 -3.31 3.01 20.57
C VAL A 506 -3.54 4.42 21.12
N ILE A 507 -4.17 4.57 22.29
CA ILE A 507 -4.41 5.85 22.97
C ILE A 507 -3.28 6.12 23.99
N PRO A 508 -2.38 7.09 23.74
CA PRO A 508 -1.32 7.42 24.68
C PRO A 508 -1.87 7.91 26.03
N ASN A 509 -1.21 7.58 27.14
CA ASN A 509 -1.65 8.01 28.48
C ASN A 509 -1.69 9.54 28.66
N HIS A 510 -0.90 10.29 27.89
CA HIS A 510 -0.80 11.74 28.00
C HIS A 510 -1.67 12.51 26.99
N VAL A 511 -2.24 11.83 26.00
CA VAL A 511 -3.05 12.45 24.95
C VAL A 511 -4.24 11.54 24.65
N PRO A 512 -5.49 11.95 24.95
CA PRO A 512 -6.68 11.12 24.77
C PRO A 512 -7.12 11.07 23.30
N LEU A 513 -6.18 10.90 22.37
CA LEU A 513 -6.41 10.81 20.93
C LEU A 513 -5.87 9.46 20.43
N PRO A 514 -6.74 8.58 19.89
CA PRO A 514 -6.30 7.32 19.31
C PRO A 514 -5.33 7.55 18.16
N ARG A 515 -4.13 6.94 18.22
CA ARG A 515 -3.10 7.13 17.19
C ARG A 515 -3.57 6.71 15.80
N ASP A 516 -4.43 5.71 15.68
CA ASP A 516 -5.01 5.15 14.46
C ASP A 516 -6.00 6.09 13.75
N ILE A 517 -6.57 7.08 14.44
CA ILE A 517 -7.40 8.13 13.83
C ILE A 517 -6.65 9.46 13.78
N ALA A 518 -5.85 9.76 14.81
CA ALA A 518 -5.17 11.04 14.95
C ALA A 518 -4.23 11.34 13.78
N HIS A 519 -3.49 10.35 13.28
CA HIS A 519 -2.61 10.56 12.12
C HIS A 519 -3.40 10.94 10.86
N LEU A 520 -4.54 10.29 10.59
CA LEU A 520 -5.41 10.63 9.47
C LEU A 520 -5.95 12.05 9.60
N VAL A 521 -6.39 12.44 10.80
CA VAL A 521 -6.92 13.79 11.08
C VAL A 521 -5.83 14.85 10.93
N VAL A 522 -4.65 14.62 11.48
CA VAL A 522 -3.50 15.54 11.36
C VAL A 522 -3.10 15.70 9.89
N LEU A 523 -3.04 14.61 9.13
CA LEU A 523 -2.75 14.65 7.70
C LEU A 523 -3.86 15.38 6.92
N THR A 524 -5.13 15.19 7.29
CA THR A 524 -6.26 15.93 6.68
C THR A 524 -6.16 17.42 6.96
N VAL A 525 -5.93 17.82 8.21
CA VAL A 525 -5.78 19.23 8.61
C VAL A 525 -4.57 19.86 7.92
N ALA A 526 -3.44 19.16 7.86
CA ALA A 526 -2.25 19.61 7.15
C ALA A 526 -2.53 19.76 5.64
N GLY A 527 -3.20 18.79 5.01
CA GLY A 527 -3.60 18.87 3.60
C GLY A 527 -4.53 20.05 3.31
N VAL A 528 -5.56 20.24 4.14
CA VAL A 528 -6.47 21.40 4.03
C VAL A 528 -5.70 22.71 4.19
N PHE A 529 -4.79 22.80 5.17
CA PHE A 529 -3.97 23.99 5.38
C PHE A 529 -3.06 24.29 4.17
N VAL A 530 -2.39 23.28 3.64
CA VAL A 530 -1.58 23.39 2.40
C VAL A 530 -2.44 23.84 1.23
N SER A 531 -3.65 23.31 1.11
CA SER A 531 -4.61 23.71 0.08
C SER A 531 -5.06 25.16 0.23
N LEU A 532 -5.38 25.61 1.45
CA LEU A 532 -5.73 27.01 1.72
C LEU A 532 -4.58 27.96 1.37
N ILE A 533 -3.33 27.60 1.70
CA ILE A 533 -2.15 28.36 1.30
C ILE A 533 -2.03 28.40 -0.23
N ALA A 534 -2.16 27.25 -0.91
CA ALA A 534 -2.07 27.19 -2.36
C ALA A 534 -3.15 28.05 -3.04
N PHE A 535 -4.39 28.04 -2.52
CA PHE A 535 -5.47 28.92 -2.98
C PHE A 535 -5.17 30.40 -2.71
N ALA A 536 -4.64 30.75 -1.55
CA ALA A 536 -4.27 32.13 -1.23
C ALA A 536 -3.15 32.64 -2.15
N VAL A 537 -2.12 31.82 -2.39
CA VAL A 537 -1.01 32.13 -3.31
C VAL A 537 -1.52 32.26 -4.75
N ALA A 538 -2.36 31.35 -5.22
CA ALA A 538 -2.93 31.40 -6.56
C ALA A 538 -3.84 32.61 -6.77
N ALA A 539 -4.64 32.97 -5.76
CA ALA A 539 -5.46 34.19 -5.79
C ALA A 539 -4.61 35.46 -5.82
N PHE A 540 -3.49 35.49 -5.09
CA PHE A 540 -2.56 36.62 -5.08
C PHE A 540 -1.78 36.75 -6.39
N ALA A 541 -1.31 35.63 -6.95
CA ALA A 541 -0.62 35.59 -8.24
C ALA A 541 -1.50 36.16 -9.37
N GLY A 542 -2.82 35.89 -9.32
CA GLY A 542 -3.79 36.44 -10.29
C GLY A 542 -4.17 37.90 -10.09
N ARG A 543 -3.88 38.53 -8.94
CA ARG A 543 -4.25 39.94 -8.64
C ARG A 543 -3.20 40.95 -9.08
N ARG A 544 -1.92 40.58 -9.15
CA ARG A 544 -0.81 41.50 -9.46
C ARG A 544 -0.53 41.73 -10.95
N THR A 545 -1.32 41.14 -11.84
CA THR A 545 -1.41 41.55 -13.26
C THR A 545 -2.17 42.87 -13.42
N ILE A 546 -2.75 43.40 -12.34
CA ILE A 546 -3.32 44.74 -12.26
C ILE A 546 -2.43 45.55 -11.28
N ALA A 547 -1.29 46.03 -11.75
CA ALA A 547 -0.57 47.14 -11.11
C ALA A 547 -0.19 48.16 -12.21
N PRO A 548 -0.70 49.40 -12.11
CA PRO A 548 -0.47 50.44 -13.10
C PRO A 548 0.92 51.05 -12.90
N GLY A 549 1.71 51.20 -13.97
CA GLY A 549 2.98 51.90 -13.85
C GLY A 549 3.86 51.95 -15.09
N ALA A 550 3.53 52.84 -16.03
CA ALA A 550 4.52 53.72 -16.67
C ALA A 550 3.78 54.88 -17.35
N ARG A 551 4.16 56.11 -16.98
CA ARG A 551 3.60 57.40 -17.43
C ARG A 551 3.54 57.53 -18.95
N ALA A 552 2.42 58.02 -19.46
CA ALA A 552 2.37 58.93 -20.60
C ALA A 552 1.17 59.87 -20.42
N ASP A 553 1.47 61.16 -20.31
CA ASP A 553 0.49 62.23 -20.40
C ASP A 553 -0.24 62.18 -21.75
N HIS A 554 -1.52 62.59 -21.74
CA HIS A 554 -2.41 62.84 -22.87
C HIS A 554 -2.95 61.64 -23.69
N ALA A 555 -4.19 61.25 -23.39
CA ALA A 555 -5.36 61.31 -24.29
C ALA A 555 -6.46 60.35 -23.79
N SER A 556 -7.66 60.88 -23.64
CA SER A 556 -8.89 60.25 -23.16
C SER A 556 -9.49 59.24 -24.16
N ASP A 557 -10.29 58.32 -23.61
CA ASP A 557 -11.28 57.45 -24.28
C ASP A 557 -10.83 56.15 -24.96
N LEU A 558 -10.10 55.31 -24.22
CA LEU A 558 -10.15 53.85 -24.46
C LEU A 558 -10.63 53.16 -23.17
N PRO A 559 -11.63 52.25 -23.25
CA PRO A 559 -12.08 51.51 -22.08
C PRO A 559 -10.91 50.68 -21.55
N ALA A 560 -10.74 50.68 -20.22
CA ALA A 560 -9.77 49.83 -19.55
C ALA A 560 -9.89 48.37 -20.06
N PRO A 561 -8.78 47.65 -20.30
CA PRO A 561 -8.86 46.28 -20.78
C PRO A 561 -9.66 45.45 -19.77
N ALA A 562 -10.77 44.87 -20.24
CA ALA A 562 -11.61 43.99 -19.45
C ALA A 562 -10.76 42.83 -18.87
N PRO A 563 -11.09 42.31 -17.67
CA PRO A 563 -10.34 41.21 -17.07
C PRO A 563 -10.32 40.00 -18.01
N ARG A 564 -9.13 39.66 -18.51
CA ARG A 564 -8.86 38.71 -19.60
C ARG A 564 -9.16 37.23 -19.35
N HIS A 565 -9.77 36.87 -18.23
CA HIS A 565 -10.02 35.47 -17.90
C HIS A 565 -11.30 35.35 -17.07
N GLY A 566 -12.10 34.30 -17.33
CA GLY A 566 -13.24 33.94 -16.47
C GLY A 566 -12.85 33.87 -14.99
N SER A 567 -13.84 33.92 -14.09
CA SER A 567 -13.63 34.00 -12.63
C SER A 567 -12.40 33.22 -12.16
N ALA A 568 -11.42 33.92 -11.56
CA ALA A 568 -10.17 33.32 -11.06
C ALA A 568 -10.42 32.11 -10.14
N PHE A 569 -11.58 32.10 -9.48
CA PHE A 569 -12.07 30.97 -8.70
C PHE A 569 -12.36 29.73 -9.58
N ALA A 570 -13.05 29.86 -10.70
CA ALA A 570 -13.37 28.74 -11.60
C ALA A 570 -12.11 28.08 -12.17
N ARG A 571 -11.09 28.87 -12.52
CA ARG A 571 -9.78 28.38 -12.94
C ARG A 571 -9.05 27.64 -11.81
N ASN A 572 -8.97 28.24 -10.62
CA ASN A 572 -8.27 27.61 -9.51
C ASN A 572 -8.97 26.32 -9.05
N ALA A 573 -10.32 26.34 -8.99
CA ALA A 573 -11.14 25.19 -8.71
C ALA A 573 -10.95 24.07 -9.75
N TYR A 574 -10.82 24.42 -11.04
CA TYR A 574 -10.52 23.45 -12.09
C TYR A 574 -9.23 22.65 -11.82
N PHE A 575 -8.09 23.33 -11.61
CA PHE A 575 -6.81 22.64 -11.40
C PHE A 575 -6.76 21.84 -10.10
N TYR A 576 -7.44 22.35 -9.06
CA TYR A 576 -7.59 21.65 -7.80
C TYR A 576 -8.45 20.38 -7.95
N LEU A 577 -9.61 20.48 -8.61
CA LEU A 577 -10.47 19.32 -8.90
C LEU A 577 -9.75 18.27 -9.76
N VAL A 578 -8.97 18.69 -10.76
CA VAL A 578 -8.17 17.78 -11.58
C VAL A 578 -7.16 17.01 -10.73
N GLY A 579 -6.47 17.67 -9.79
CA GLY A 579 -5.50 17.01 -8.92
C GLY A 579 -6.13 16.03 -7.94
N LEU A 580 -7.25 16.41 -7.33
CA LEU A 580 -8.02 15.56 -6.42
C LEU A 580 -8.63 14.35 -7.13
N ALA A 581 -9.18 14.56 -8.34
CA ALA A 581 -9.76 13.50 -9.14
C ALA A 581 -8.70 12.53 -9.67
N PHE A 582 -7.54 13.05 -10.10
CA PHE A 582 -6.41 12.24 -10.57
C PHE A 582 -5.94 11.27 -9.49
N ILE A 583 -5.64 11.77 -8.29
CA ILE A 583 -5.14 10.93 -7.20
C ILE A 583 -6.21 9.92 -6.73
N GLY A 584 -7.49 10.30 -6.78
CA GLY A 584 -8.59 9.37 -6.48
C GLY A 584 -8.67 8.21 -7.47
N VAL A 585 -8.65 8.51 -8.77
CA VAL A 585 -8.66 7.46 -9.82
C VAL A 585 -7.38 6.61 -9.77
N GLU A 586 -6.22 7.23 -9.58
CA GLU A 586 -4.94 6.53 -9.45
C GLU A 586 -4.98 5.52 -8.31
N TRP A 587 -5.40 5.94 -7.11
CA TRP A 587 -5.49 5.04 -5.96
C TRP A 587 -6.54 3.95 -6.13
N THR A 588 -7.69 4.23 -6.76
CA THR A 588 -8.66 3.18 -7.10
C THR A 588 -8.04 2.14 -8.04
N LEU A 589 -7.30 2.57 -9.05
CA LEU A 589 -6.59 1.65 -9.96
C LEU A 589 -5.48 0.86 -9.27
N VAL A 590 -4.75 1.47 -8.32
CA VAL A 590 -3.78 0.75 -7.48
C VAL A 590 -4.47 -0.36 -6.70
N GLN A 591 -5.59 -0.09 -6.05
CA GLN A 591 -6.31 -1.12 -5.29
C GLN A 591 -6.88 -2.22 -6.18
N PHE A 592 -7.34 -1.87 -7.38
CA PHE A 592 -7.80 -2.83 -8.37
C PHE A 592 -6.66 -3.74 -8.86
N ALA A 593 -5.47 -3.18 -9.05
CA ALA A 593 -4.27 -3.97 -9.32
C ALA A 593 -3.94 -4.89 -8.14
N MET A 594 -4.01 -4.39 -6.90
CA MET A 594 -3.77 -5.23 -5.70
C MET A 594 -4.71 -6.43 -5.67
N ARG A 595 -5.99 -6.22 -6.00
CA ARG A 595 -6.99 -7.29 -6.04
C ARG A 595 -6.76 -8.31 -7.15
N LEU A 596 -6.41 -7.85 -8.36
CA LEU A 596 -6.27 -8.73 -9.53
C LEU A 596 -4.91 -9.42 -9.59
N VAL A 597 -3.83 -8.67 -9.37
CA VAL A 597 -2.46 -9.19 -9.45
C VAL A 597 -2.09 -9.94 -8.17
N ALA A 598 -2.69 -9.58 -7.04
CA ALA A 598 -2.51 -10.13 -5.69
C ALA A 598 -1.12 -9.86 -5.08
N GLU A 599 -0.05 -9.96 -5.87
CA GLU A 599 1.29 -9.60 -5.44
C GLU A 599 1.46 -8.07 -5.33
N PRO A 600 1.75 -7.53 -4.12
CA PRO A 600 1.66 -6.09 -3.88
C PRO A 600 2.64 -5.25 -4.71
N ILE A 601 3.84 -5.76 -4.98
CA ILE A 601 4.86 -4.98 -5.71
C ILE A 601 4.55 -4.91 -7.21
N PRO A 602 4.35 -6.04 -7.91
CA PRO A 602 3.93 -6.00 -9.30
C PRO A 602 2.63 -5.24 -9.50
N ALA A 603 1.66 -5.39 -8.59
CA ALA A 603 0.39 -4.65 -8.63
C ALA A 603 0.60 -3.14 -8.58
N PHE A 604 1.34 -2.66 -7.57
CA PHE A 604 1.59 -1.22 -7.37
C PHE A 604 2.38 -0.64 -8.54
N GLY A 605 3.44 -1.33 -8.96
CA GLY A 605 4.30 -0.94 -10.07
C GLY A 605 3.53 -0.83 -11.39
N ALA A 606 2.71 -1.83 -11.70
CA ALA A 606 1.88 -1.83 -12.92
C ALA A 606 0.83 -0.72 -12.90
N ALA A 607 0.15 -0.49 -11.77
CA ALA A 607 -0.86 0.56 -11.62
C ALA A 607 -0.27 1.96 -11.83
N LEU A 608 0.83 2.28 -11.14
CA LEU A 608 1.47 3.59 -11.33
C LEU A 608 2.00 3.75 -12.75
N ALA A 609 2.64 2.72 -13.31
CA ALA A 609 3.20 2.83 -14.65
C ALA A 609 2.13 3.00 -15.73
N VAL A 610 1.02 2.25 -15.68
CA VAL A 610 -0.06 2.41 -16.67
C VAL A 610 -0.73 3.78 -16.55
N VAL A 611 -0.94 4.26 -15.32
CA VAL A 611 -1.49 5.60 -15.07
C VAL A 611 -0.57 6.68 -15.63
N LEU A 612 0.73 6.63 -15.32
CA LEU A 612 1.70 7.65 -15.72
C LEU A 612 2.00 7.59 -17.23
N VAL A 613 2.25 6.41 -17.81
CA VAL A 613 2.52 6.24 -19.25
C VAL A 613 1.27 6.57 -20.06
N GLY A 614 0.09 6.08 -19.66
CA GLY A 614 -1.17 6.41 -20.29
C GLY A 614 -1.41 7.92 -20.29
N SER A 615 -1.24 8.57 -19.13
CA SER A 615 -1.40 10.01 -19.00
C SER A 615 -0.38 10.80 -19.83
N ALA A 616 0.86 10.31 -19.95
CA ALA A 616 1.87 10.91 -20.82
C ALA A 616 1.43 10.88 -22.30
N LEU A 617 0.97 9.72 -22.78
CA LEU A 617 0.46 9.56 -24.14
C LEU A 617 -0.78 10.45 -24.38
N GLY A 618 -1.69 10.52 -23.41
CA GLY A 618 -2.86 11.38 -23.44
C GLY A 618 -2.49 12.87 -23.54
N SER A 619 -1.48 13.29 -22.79
CA SER A 619 -0.98 14.67 -22.85
C SER A 619 -0.46 15.04 -24.24
N LEU A 620 0.31 14.16 -24.90
CA LEU A 620 0.78 14.37 -26.26
C LEU A 620 -0.39 14.44 -27.27
N ALA A 621 -1.37 13.55 -27.11
CA ALA A 621 -2.57 13.48 -27.95
C ALA A 621 -3.55 14.64 -27.73
N SER A 622 -3.46 15.37 -26.60
CA SER A 622 -4.30 16.53 -26.29
C SER A 622 -4.17 17.70 -27.28
N SER A 623 -3.20 17.62 -28.20
CA SER A 623 -3.07 18.52 -29.35
C SER A 623 -4.02 18.24 -30.51
N ARG A 624 -4.48 16.99 -30.64
CA ARG A 624 -5.28 16.51 -31.77
C ARG A 624 -6.73 16.25 -31.40
N LEU A 625 -7.01 15.97 -30.13
CA LEU A 625 -8.36 15.69 -29.63
C LEU A 625 -8.80 16.75 -28.63
N SER A 626 -10.07 17.14 -28.73
CA SER A 626 -10.66 18.15 -27.84
C SER A 626 -10.96 17.57 -26.46
N ALA A 627 -10.56 18.28 -25.41
CA ALA A 627 -10.93 17.94 -24.04
C ALA A 627 -12.46 17.86 -23.84
N ARG A 628 -13.27 18.59 -24.64
CA ARG A 628 -14.75 18.52 -24.59
C ARG A 628 -15.30 17.12 -24.90
N VAL A 629 -14.58 16.32 -25.69
CA VAL A 629 -14.93 14.92 -26.01
C VAL A 629 -14.32 13.95 -24.99
N VAL A 630 -13.12 14.27 -24.49
CA VAL A 630 -12.39 13.38 -23.58
C VAL A 630 -13.02 13.33 -22.19
N PHE A 631 -13.58 14.42 -21.66
CA PHE A 631 -14.25 14.37 -20.35
C PHE A 631 -15.41 13.34 -20.32
N PRO A 632 -16.37 13.33 -21.26
CA PRO A 632 -17.39 12.28 -21.33
C PRO A 632 -16.81 10.86 -21.50
N ALA A 633 -15.78 10.70 -22.33
CA ALA A 633 -15.13 9.39 -22.54
C ALA A 633 -14.47 8.88 -21.24
N LEU A 634 -13.77 9.75 -20.52
CA LEU A 634 -13.17 9.46 -19.20
C LEU A 634 -14.25 8.95 -18.23
N LEU A 635 -15.38 9.65 -18.14
CA LEU A 635 -16.47 9.26 -17.25
C LEU A 635 -17.05 7.91 -17.66
N LEU A 636 -17.32 7.69 -18.95
CA LEU A 636 -17.87 6.43 -19.45
C LEU A 636 -16.92 5.26 -19.18
N ILE A 637 -15.65 5.37 -19.59
CA ILE A 637 -14.65 4.32 -19.41
C ILE A 637 -14.43 4.05 -17.92
N GLY A 638 -14.31 5.09 -17.11
CA GLY A 638 -14.13 4.97 -15.66
C GLY A 638 -15.32 4.28 -15.00
N THR A 639 -16.56 4.68 -15.33
CA THR A 639 -17.76 4.05 -14.79
C THR A 639 -17.84 2.58 -15.21
N LEU A 640 -17.61 2.26 -16.48
CA LEU A 640 -17.59 0.87 -16.95
C LEU A 640 -16.55 0.04 -16.18
N LEU A 641 -15.31 0.52 -16.09
CA LEU A 641 -14.25 -0.18 -15.37
C LEU A 641 -14.61 -0.41 -13.89
N PHE A 642 -15.08 0.64 -13.19
CA PHE A 642 -15.37 0.58 -11.76
C PHE A 642 -16.64 -0.22 -11.43
N THR A 643 -17.56 -0.39 -12.38
CA THR A 643 -18.74 -1.23 -12.20
C THR A 643 -18.47 -2.69 -12.54
N PHE A 644 -17.68 -2.98 -13.59
CA PHE A 644 -17.52 -4.35 -14.08
C PHE A 644 -16.32 -5.12 -13.52
N TYR A 645 -15.32 -4.44 -12.93
CA TYR A 645 -14.16 -5.13 -12.36
C TYR A 645 -14.49 -6.23 -11.32
N PRO A 646 -15.51 -6.11 -10.43
CA PRO A 646 -15.76 -7.13 -9.42
C PRO A 646 -16.24 -8.46 -10.02
N ALA A 647 -16.88 -8.40 -11.20
CA ALA A 647 -17.36 -9.58 -11.90
C ALA A 647 -16.27 -10.24 -12.75
N VAL A 648 -15.32 -9.44 -13.26
CA VAL A 648 -14.27 -9.95 -14.17
C VAL A 648 -13.06 -10.48 -13.40
N PHE A 649 -12.58 -9.76 -12.40
CA PHE A 649 -11.27 -10.06 -11.80
C PHE A 649 -11.20 -11.40 -11.04
N PRO A 650 -12.24 -11.85 -10.31
CA PRO A 650 -12.21 -13.15 -9.64
C PRO A 650 -12.01 -14.33 -10.61
N SER A 651 -12.53 -14.24 -11.83
CA SER A 651 -12.39 -15.29 -12.85
C SER A 651 -10.99 -15.45 -13.43
N LEU A 652 -10.03 -14.62 -12.97
CA LEU A 652 -8.65 -14.61 -13.44
C LEU A 652 -7.67 -15.01 -12.32
N TRP A 653 -8.11 -15.40 -11.13
CA TRP A 653 -7.19 -15.71 -10.02
C TRP A 653 -6.35 -16.96 -10.25
N ASP A 654 -6.86 -17.90 -11.04
CA ASP A 654 -6.15 -19.11 -11.46
C ASP A 654 -5.13 -18.86 -12.58
N ASP A 655 -5.23 -17.72 -13.27
CA ASP A 655 -4.30 -17.35 -14.34
C ASP A 655 -2.91 -16.96 -13.81
N PRO A 656 -1.84 -17.21 -14.59
CA PRO A 656 -0.50 -16.72 -14.29
C PRO A 656 -0.45 -15.21 -14.12
N ILE A 657 0.40 -14.72 -13.21
CA ILE A 657 0.54 -13.28 -12.91
C ILE A 657 0.75 -12.41 -14.16
N GLY A 658 1.48 -12.91 -15.16
CA GLY A 658 1.70 -12.20 -16.43
C GLY A 658 0.40 -11.90 -17.19
N VAL A 659 -0.54 -12.85 -17.22
CA VAL A 659 -1.86 -12.67 -17.85
C VAL A 659 -2.65 -11.61 -17.09
N ARG A 660 -2.70 -11.71 -15.76
CA ARG A 660 -3.41 -10.75 -14.89
C ARG A 660 -2.86 -9.33 -15.02
N LEU A 661 -1.54 -9.18 -15.11
CA LEU A 661 -0.87 -7.91 -15.37
C LEU A 661 -1.25 -7.34 -16.74
N VAL A 662 -1.25 -8.16 -17.79
CA VAL A 662 -1.65 -7.73 -19.15
C VAL A 662 -3.12 -7.30 -19.17
N VAL A 663 -4.02 -8.09 -18.57
CA VAL A 663 -5.44 -7.75 -18.49
C VAL A 663 -5.64 -6.43 -17.73
N PHE A 664 -4.97 -6.27 -16.59
CA PHE A 664 -5.03 -5.03 -15.82
C PHE A 664 -4.56 -3.82 -16.65
N VAL A 665 -3.40 -3.93 -17.31
CA VAL A 665 -2.84 -2.85 -18.14
C VAL A 665 -3.79 -2.50 -19.28
N LEU A 666 -4.34 -3.49 -19.99
CA LEU A 666 -5.27 -3.26 -21.09
C LEU A 666 -6.59 -2.61 -20.62
N ALA A 667 -7.08 -2.99 -19.44
CA ALA A 667 -8.29 -2.42 -18.86
C ALA A 667 -8.08 -0.98 -18.36
N ALA A 668 -6.93 -0.70 -17.73
CA ALA A 668 -6.61 0.60 -17.15
C ALA A 668 -6.14 1.64 -18.20
N LEU A 669 -5.40 1.21 -19.23
CA LEU A 669 -4.75 2.10 -20.20
C LEU A 669 -5.70 3.10 -20.88
N PRO A 670 -6.92 2.75 -21.34
CA PRO A 670 -7.84 3.71 -21.95
C PRO A 670 -8.26 4.82 -20.98
N LEU A 671 -8.54 4.48 -19.72
CA LEU A 671 -8.86 5.45 -18.69
C LEU A 671 -7.66 6.33 -18.41
N SER A 672 -6.49 5.74 -18.18
CA SER A 672 -5.22 6.44 -17.93
C SER A 672 -4.83 7.37 -19.08
N PHE A 673 -5.09 6.97 -20.33
CA PHE A 673 -4.93 7.84 -21.49
C PHE A 673 -5.81 9.08 -21.40
N CYS A 674 -7.09 8.94 -21.05
CA CYS A 674 -7.98 10.08 -20.85
C CYS A 674 -7.56 10.99 -19.69
N LEU A 675 -6.97 10.44 -18.61
CA LEU A 675 -6.45 11.22 -17.47
C LEU A 675 -5.34 12.21 -17.87
N GLY A 676 -4.64 11.94 -18.99
CA GLY A 676 -3.58 12.80 -19.52
C GLY A 676 -4.04 14.12 -20.15
N PHE A 677 -5.33 14.29 -20.41
CA PHE A 677 -5.86 15.45 -21.14
C PHE A 677 -6.19 16.67 -20.27
N PRO A 678 -6.86 16.55 -19.11
CA PRO A 678 -7.37 17.70 -18.37
C PRO A 678 -6.28 18.72 -18.03
N PHE A 679 -5.23 18.30 -17.31
CA PHE A 679 -4.21 19.21 -16.82
C PHE A 679 -3.53 20.06 -17.93
N PRO A 680 -2.94 19.47 -18.99
CA PRO A 680 -2.31 20.27 -20.05
C PRO A 680 -3.32 21.09 -20.87
N SER A 681 -4.56 20.60 -21.05
CA SER A 681 -5.60 21.35 -21.76
C SER A 681 -5.99 22.63 -21.03
N GLY A 682 -6.04 22.59 -19.69
CA GLY A 682 -6.26 23.79 -18.88
C GLY A 682 -5.08 24.75 -18.91
N LEU A 683 -3.85 24.24 -18.87
CA LEU A 683 -2.64 25.08 -18.88
C LEU A 683 -2.50 25.89 -20.18
N VAL A 684 -2.92 25.35 -21.33
CA VAL A 684 -2.91 26.07 -22.62
C VAL A 684 -3.85 27.27 -22.63
N LEU A 685 -4.83 27.33 -21.72
CA LEU A 685 -5.73 28.48 -21.56
C LEU A 685 -5.14 29.59 -20.67
N LEU A 686 -3.96 29.40 -20.09
CA LEU A 686 -3.31 30.38 -19.21
C LEU A 686 -2.33 31.27 -19.99
N GLY A 687 -2.28 32.54 -19.62
CA GLY A 687 -1.54 33.56 -20.39
C GLY A 687 -0.14 33.91 -19.87
N ASP A 688 0.23 33.52 -18.65
CA ASP A 688 1.53 33.86 -18.04
C ASP A 688 2.09 32.74 -17.13
N THR A 689 3.41 32.71 -17.01
CA THR A 689 4.24 31.79 -16.20
C THR A 689 3.77 31.70 -14.75
N ARG A 690 3.34 32.82 -14.15
CA ARG A 690 2.86 32.85 -12.76
C ARG A 690 1.56 32.07 -12.59
N GLU A 691 0.66 32.13 -13.57
CA GLU A 691 -0.59 31.39 -13.51
C GLU A 691 -0.34 29.89 -13.70
N VAL A 692 0.60 29.52 -14.57
CA VAL A 692 1.05 28.12 -14.75
C VAL A 692 1.66 27.58 -13.46
N ALA A 693 2.53 28.34 -12.80
CA ALA A 693 3.13 27.96 -11.52
C ALA A 693 2.07 27.80 -10.41
N ALA A 694 1.08 28.71 -10.36
CA ALA A 694 -0.02 28.62 -9.42
C ALA A 694 -0.94 27.41 -9.68
N ALA A 695 -1.23 27.10 -10.94
CA ALA A 695 -1.99 25.92 -11.34
C ALA A 695 -1.28 24.62 -10.96
N TRP A 696 0.04 24.54 -11.18
CA TRP A 696 0.88 23.42 -10.76
C TRP A 696 0.88 23.23 -9.23
N ALA A 697 1.04 24.34 -8.49
CA ALA A 697 1.02 24.31 -7.02
C ALA A 697 -0.35 23.88 -6.46
N LEU A 698 -1.45 24.37 -7.04
CA LEU A 698 -2.81 23.97 -6.66
C LEU A 698 -3.05 22.48 -6.93
N ASN A 699 -2.58 21.98 -8.07
CA ASN A 699 -2.70 20.57 -8.41
C ASN A 699 -1.93 19.69 -7.42
N GLY A 700 -0.68 20.04 -7.10
CA GLY A 700 0.11 19.33 -6.09
C GLY A 700 -0.51 19.36 -4.69
N ALA A 701 -1.05 20.51 -4.26
CA ALA A 701 -1.78 20.63 -2.99
C ALA A 701 -3.05 19.75 -2.96
N ALA A 702 -3.76 19.68 -4.09
CA ALA A 702 -4.93 18.83 -4.24
C ALA A 702 -4.56 17.34 -4.16
N SER A 703 -3.42 16.92 -4.72
CA SER A 703 -2.96 15.53 -4.62
C SER A 703 -2.62 15.13 -3.18
N VAL A 704 -2.00 16.01 -2.40
CA VAL A 704 -1.72 15.77 -0.97
C VAL A 704 -3.00 15.65 -0.15
N THR A 705 -3.96 16.55 -0.39
CA THR A 705 -5.25 16.51 0.31
C THR A 705 -6.10 15.33 -0.14
N GLY A 706 -6.08 15.04 -1.43
CA GLY A 706 -6.83 13.97 -2.06
C GLY A 706 -6.38 12.59 -1.61
N SER A 707 -5.08 12.33 -1.44
CA SER A 707 -4.60 11.02 -0.96
C SER A 707 -5.12 10.69 0.45
N VAL A 708 -5.16 11.68 1.34
CA VAL A 708 -5.72 11.51 2.69
C VAL A 708 -7.23 11.33 2.64
N LEU A 709 -7.92 12.13 1.83
CA LEU A 709 -9.38 12.02 1.65
C LEU A 709 -9.78 10.66 1.07
N VAL A 710 -9.04 10.16 0.08
CA VAL A 710 -9.27 8.84 -0.53
C VAL A 710 -9.12 7.73 0.51
N ALA A 711 -8.12 7.81 1.38
CA ALA A 711 -7.97 6.85 2.48
C ALA A 711 -9.23 6.79 3.35
N TRP A 712 -9.74 7.96 3.76
CA TRP A 712 -10.98 8.06 4.54
C TRP A 712 -12.19 7.50 3.81
N LEU A 713 -12.35 7.84 2.53
CA LEU A 713 -13.48 7.39 1.73
C LEU A 713 -13.44 5.87 1.51
N PHE A 714 -12.29 5.30 1.18
CA PHE A 714 -12.10 3.85 1.06
C PHE A 714 -12.56 3.11 2.31
N ALA A 715 -12.08 3.51 3.48
CA ALA A 715 -12.46 2.89 4.76
C ALA A 715 -13.91 3.18 5.22
N SER A 716 -14.62 4.12 4.59
CA SER A 716 -15.96 4.51 5.03
C SER A 716 -17.06 4.03 4.10
N ILE A 717 -16.82 4.02 2.78
CA ILE A 717 -17.82 3.75 1.75
C ILE A 717 -17.34 2.77 0.67
N GLY A 718 -16.13 2.21 0.79
CA GLY A 718 -15.57 1.26 -0.17
C GLY A 718 -14.86 1.91 -1.37
N MET A 719 -14.16 1.09 -2.13
CA MET A 719 -13.27 1.53 -3.21
C MET A 719 -14.04 1.94 -4.47
N ALA A 720 -15.07 1.19 -4.84
CA ALA A 720 -15.91 1.48 -6.01
C ALA A 720 -16.63 2.85 -5.87
N ALA A 721 -17.25 3.11 -4.71
CA ALA A 721 -17.92 4.38 -4.44
C ALA A 721 -16.94 5.56 -4.41
N THR A 722 -15.76 5.37 -3.83
CA THR A 722 -14.70 6.38 -3.82
C THR A 722 -14.20 6.70 -5.24
N GLY A 723 -14.03 5.69 -6.08
CA GLY A 723 -13.74 5.86 -7.51
C GLY A 723 -14.85 6.65 -8.21
N GLY A 724 -16.11 6.37 -7.91
CA GLY A 724 -17.26 7.15 -8.40
C GLY A 724 -17.21 8.63 -8.01
N ILE A 725 -16.82 8.95 -6.77
CA ILE A 725 -16.61 10.33 -6.32
C ILE A 725 -15.46 11.00 -7.10
N ALA A 726 -14.37 10.29 -7.36
CA ALA A 726 -13.26 10.80 -8.16
C ALA A 726 -13.70 11.11 -9.61
N LEU A 727 -14.51 10.23 -10.23
CA LEU A 727 -15.10 10.49 -11.54
C LEU A 727 -16.05 11.69 -11.52
N ALA A 728 -16.89 11.83 -10.48
CA ALA A 728 -17.75 12.99 -10.32
C ALA A 728 -16.95 14.30 -10.22
N ALA A 729 -15.81 14.28 -9.51
CA ALA A 729 -14.88 15.42 -9.46
C ALA A 729 -14.29 15.77 -10.85
N TYR A 730 -13.98 14.77 -11.68
CA TYR A 730 -13.61 15.01 -13.09
C TYR A 730 -14.77 15.58 -13.92
N GLY A 731 -16.01 15.16 -13.67
CA GLY A 731 -17.20 15.74 -14.29
C GLY A 731 -17.35 17.22 -13.98
N LEU A 732 -17.18 17.60 -12.70
CA LEU A 732 -17.17 19.01 -12.26
C LEU A 732 -16.01 19.80 -12.88
N ALA A 733 -14.82 19.19 -12.98
CA ALA A 733 -13.69 19.80 -13.70
C ALA A 733 -14.02 20.02 -15.19
N GLY A 734 -14.72 19.09 -15.84
CA GLY A 734 -15.18 19.23 -17.22
C GLY A 734 -16.14 20.42 -17.40
N VAL A 735 -17.06 20.61 -16.46
CA VAL A 735 -17.97 21.79 -16.45
C VAL A 735 -17.18 23.09 -16.27
N ALA A 736 -16.21 23.12 -15.35
CA ALA A 736 -15.34 24.28 -15.14
C ALA A 736 -14.51 24.59 -16.39
N PHE A 737 -13.94 23.58 -17.04
CA PHE A 737 -13.22 23.71 -18.31
C PHE A 737 -14.10 24.27 -19.42
N ALA A 738 -15.34 23.77 -19.56
CA ALA A 738 -16.28 24.28 -20.55
C ALA A 738 -16.58 25.78 -20.34
N ARG A 739 -16.67 26.23 -19.08
CA ARG A 739 -16.81 27.67 -18.77
C ARG A 739 -15.55 28.47 -19.11
N MET A 740 -14.38 27.97 -18.75
CA MET A 740 -13.09 28.61 -19.05
C MET A 740 -12.86 28.75 -20.55
N SER A 741 -13.09 27.67 -21.32
CA SER A 741 -12.91 27.67 -22.78
C SER A 741 -13.85 28.65 -23.49
N ARG A 742 -15.12 28.77 -23.08
CA ARG A 742 -16.05 29.74 -23.66
C ARG A 742 -15.63 31.19 -23.43
N HIS A 743 -15.07 31.52 -22.27
CA HIS A 743 -14.54 32.87 -22.02
C HIS A 743 -13.31 33.15 -22.89
N ALA A 744 -12.38 32.19 -22.97
CA ALA A 744 -11.21 32.31 -23.83
C ALA A 744 -11.54 32.39 -25.33
N GLU A 745 -12.65 31.77 -25.76
CA GLU A 745 -13.19 31.90 -27.12
C GLU A 745 -13.88 33.25 -27.34
N ALA A 746 -14.58 33.81 -26.35
CA ALA A 746 -15.24 35.12 -26.45
C ALA A 746 -14.26 36.30 -26.39
N ASP A 747 -13.10 36.11 -25.77
CA ASP A 747 -12.02 37.12 -25.68
C ASP A 747 -11.12 37.16 -26.93
N ARG A 748 -11.22 36.18 -27.84
CA ARG A 748 -10.52 36.12 -29.13
C ARG A 748 -11.40 36.62 -30.25
#